data_AF-R5CU26-F1
#
_entry.id   AF-R5CU26-F1
#
_cell.length_a   1.000
_cell.length_b   1.000
_cell.length_c   1.000
_cell.angle_alpha   90.00
_cell.angle_beta   90.00
_cell.angle_gamma   90.00
#
_symmetry.space_group_name_H-M   'P 1'
#
loop_
_entity.id
_entity.type
_entity.pdbx_description
1 polymer ?
#
loop_
_entity_poly.entity_id
_entity_poly.type
_entity_poly.pdbx_seq_one_letter_code
_entity_poly.pdbx_strand_id
1 'polypeptide(L)'
;MFCGCVNATMSQEYGQPISMEGVDMYGFITFSPINEIDDMIPGLYKFGIENNYRPDDNSVLFNRYISGGGVYHNGKIYCNIYSDETNLPKQKPVWTILDGNTYDVLYEKELEDNCQCTTTSLAYDVTNDKIYGIVVDFTTSHLVEIDPETGDMQRIGKDFDSKLRFKTLVSTNNGMLYSVVIDTEDYNQYLYKIRKSDGMAVRVKAITGKNLIGPEDYLVNNGTEQAMFINRATGKVYWIFESSSMILDGEYTPIVELNLTNAEGTIVAYLTRTYQVSGAWLKEPNDGAPGIVSDFNFITPNEGSVTGFFQFQIPSNSYLGTPLTDDKLRVRITEGSQTLIDSTAAPGSLFKSKEIILPNDNHTVSITISNEYGEGPTIKRTFYVGYDLPKAPQNIRLTYEGLTTTLTWEAPTEGINGNAIDKDNITYKVIRYPNEITVAENLKECKFTETHPEDMTRYVYTVTSMYNGKEGDWGFSNNLIIGTPLTPPYGGMFTDPADMLNYYTLLDSNGDGYCWGYDSNTRSAVYIFNQNKDADDWMIAPPINYKKGVSYMLKFKAYSSLPQYPESMEVTFGKGRTPEEQSLQLINIPEVPGATEENPVTEYSIPITVEEDGIYYYGFHVTSPKFHEFLYLFDIRLDIATGVKTVKSNDCITISTSKNNIVIQNPHMAKISIYTSDGMLIDTFTETAYNRFLKSGIYIVRDGSSTHKIIIQ
;
A
#
# COMPACT_ATOMS: atom_id res chain seq x y z
N MET A 1 -7.64 20.15 -1.17
CA MET A 1 -6.52 19.54 -0.41
C MET A 1 -6.70 19.95 1.05
N PHE A 2 -6.94 18.96 1.93
CA PHE A 2 -7.01 18.96 3.40
C PHE A 2 -7.62 20.14 4.20
N CYS A 3 -8.79 19.87 4.80
CA CYS A 3 -9.08 20.07 6.22
C CYS A 3 -9.85 18.81 6.64
N GLY A 4 -9.33 17.89 7.44
CA GLY A 4 -8.93 18.15 8.83
C GLY A 4 -10.09 17.75 9.74
N CYS A 5 -10.42 16.45 9.78
CA CYS A 5 -11.19 15.85 10.86
C CYS A 5 -10.43 16.04 12.19
N VAL A 6 -11.12 16.18 13.32
CA VAL A 6 -10.97 15.37 14.56
C VAL A 6 -11.95 15.89 15.65
N ASN A 7 -12.93 15.02 15.99
CA ASN A 7 -13.59 14.73 17.29
C ASN A 7 -14.50 15.76 18.00
N ALA A 8 -15.61 15.39 18.65
CA ALA A 8 -16.14 14.08 19.07
C ALA A 8 -17.66 14.17 19.34
N THR A 9 -18.42 13.10 19.08
CA THR A 9 -19.29 12.41 20.06
C THR A 9 -19.84 11.09 19.50
N MET A 10 -19.50 10.00 20.18
CA MET A 10 -19.95 8.60 20.06
C MET A 10 -19.67 7.85 18.74
N SER A 11 -18.60 7.02 18.75
CA SER A 11 -18.39 5.98 17.75
C SER A 11 -19.53 4.96 17.79
N GLN A 12 -20.44 5.05 16.81
CA GLN A 12 -21.38 3.97 16.51
C GLN A 12 -20.59 2.81 15.90
N GLU A 13 -20.23 1.80 16.71
CA GLU A 13 -19.49 0.65 16.19
C GLU A 13 -20.46 -0.31 15.50
N TYR A 14 -20.69 -0.08 14.22
CA TYR A 14 -21.27 -1.09 13.31
C TYR A 14 -20.24 -2.19 13.06
N GLY A 15 -20.69 -3.45 12.98
CA GLY A 15 -19.81 -4.62 12.77
C GLY A 15 -19.52 -5.42 14.04
N GLN A 16 -20.36 -5.27 15.08
CA GLN A 16 -20.23 -6.10 16.28
C GLN A 16 -20.52 -7.58 15.96
N PRO A 17 -19.82 -8.53 16.61
CA PRO A 17 -20.17 -9.93 16.51
C PRO A 17 -21.58 -10.20 17.04
N ILE A 18 -22.43 -10.81 16.22
CA ILE A 18 -23.77 -11.27 16.63
C ILE A 18 -23.75 -12.68 17.23
N SER A 19 -22.57 -13.32 17.21
CA SER A 19 -22.31 -14.63 17.82
C SER A 19 -20.85 -14.75 18.23
N MET A 20 -20.50 -15.83 18.93
CA MET A 20 -19.12 -16.06 19.35
C MET A 20 -18.23 -16.48 18.18
N GLU A 21 -16.91 -16.33 18.35
CA GLU A 21 -15.92 -16.81 17.38
C GLU A 21 -16.18 -18.29 17.00
N GLY A 22 -16.12 -18.60 15.70
CA GLY A 22 -16.35 -19.95 15.19
C GLY A 22 -17.82 -20.30 14.93
N VAL A 23 -18.75 -19.37 15.20
CA VAL A 23 -20.16 -19.44 14.79
C VAL A 23 -20.40 -18.37 13.73
N ASP A 24 -20.81 -18.78 12.54
CA ASP A 24 -21.03 -17.88 11.41
C ASP A 24 -22.51 -17.78 11.05
N MET A 25 -22.90 -16.63 10.50
CA MET A 25 -24.23 -16.43 9.93
C MET A 25 -24.28 -16.99 8.51
N TYR A 26 -25.41 -17.61 8.17
CA TYR A 26 -25.74 -18.08 6.82
C TYR A 26 -27.13 -17.62 6.46
N GLY A 27 -27.40 -17.50 5.17
CA GLY A 27 -28.74 -17.16 4.69
C GLY A 27 -28.95 -17.52 3.22
N PHE A 28 -30.22 -17.63 2.85
CA PHE A 28 -30.67 -17.85 1.49
C PHE A 28 -30.92 -16.50 0.82
N ILE A 29 -30.12 -16.18 -0.19
CA ILE A 29 -30.29 -14.98 -1.03
C ILE A 29 -31.19 -15.36 -2.19
N THR A 30 -32.32 -14.66 -2.35
CA THR A 30 -33.20 -14.80 -3.53
C THR A 30 -32.86 -13.78 -4.60
N PHE A 31 -32.40 -12.59 -4.20
CA PHE A 31 -32.02 -11.51 -5.11
C PHE A 31 -30.99 -10.57 -4.46
N SER A 32 -30.02 -10.09 -5.24
CA SER A 32 -29.09 -9.00 -4.89
C SER A 32 -28.36 -8.53 -6.14
N PRO A 33 -28.35 -7.22 -6.47
CA PRO A 33 -27.71 -6.71 -7.69
C PRO A 33 -26.19 -6.59 -7.53
N ILE A 34 -25.40 -7.25 -8.39
CA ILE A 34 -23.94 -7.08 -8.42
C ILE A 34 -23.57 -5.76 -9.10
N ASN A 35 -24.25 -5.45 -10.20
CA ASN A 35 -24.12 -4.20 -10.95
C ASN A 35 -25.45 -3.89 -11.68
N GLU A 36 -25.45 -2.98 -12.65
CA GLU A 36 -26.66 -2.58 -13.39
C GLU A 36 -27.28 -3.70 -14.26
N ILE A 37 -26.56 -4.80 -14.49
CA ILE A 37 -26.92 -5.84 -15.47
C ILE A 37 -26.87 -7.25 -14.86
N ASP A 38 -26.00 -7.46 -13.86
CA ASP A 38 -25.79 -8.77 -13.23
C ASP A 38 -26.36 -8.83 -11.81
N ASP A 39 -27.01 -9.94 -11.48
CA ASP A 39 -27.50 -10.29 -10.15
C ASP A 39 -26.71 -11.46 -9.56
N MET A 40 -26.71 -11.56 -8.23
CA MET A 40 -26.21 -12.74 -7.52
C MET A 40 -27.03 -13.97 -7.88
N ILE A 41 -26.36 -15.12 -7.98
CA ILE A 41 -27.02 -16.41 -8.19
C ILE A 41 -27.87 -16.73 -6.94
N PRO A 42 -29.17 -17.01 -7.06
CA PRO A 42 -29.99 -17.38 -5.91
C PRO A 42 -29.48 -18.66 -5.21
N GLY A 43 -29.42 -18.64 -3.89
CA GLY A 43 -28.92 -19.80 -3.14
C GLY A 43 -28.42 -19.50 -1.73
N LEU A 44 -27.71 -20.47 -1.16
CA LEU A 44 -27.11 -20.41 0.17
C LEU A 44 -25.77 -19.68 0.16
N TYR A 45 -25.60 -18.70 1.06
CA TYR A 45 -24.37 -17.96 1.25
C TYR A 45 -23.98 -17.86 2.72
N LYS A 46 -22.67 -17.73 2.95
CA LYS A 46 -22.10 -17.37 4.26
C LYS A 46 -22.03 -15.84 4.40
N PHE A 47 -22.49 -15.32 5.53
CA PHE A 47 -22.37 -13.93 5.97
C PHE A 47 -21.32 -13.86 7.07
N GLY A 48 -20.04 -13.95 6.70
CA GLY A 48 -18.92 -14.02 7.64
C GLY A 48 -18.55 -12.66 8.25
N ILE A 49 -18.31 -12.62 9.56
CA ILE A 49 -17.92 -11.38 10.25
C ILE A 49 -16.58 -10.82 9.76
N GLU A 50 -15.67 -11.69 9.32
CA GLU A 50 -14.37 -11.34 8.73
C GLU A 50 -14.49 -10.39 7.53
N ASN A 51 -15.64 -10.43 6.84
CA ASN A 51 -15.98 -9.56 5.71
C ASN A 51 -17.13 -8.60 6.05
N ASN A 52 -17.30 -8.27 7.34
CA ASN A 52 -18.42 -7.46 7.84
C ASN A 52 -19.78 -7.97 7.36
N TYR A 53 -19.98 -9.29 7.44
CA TYR A 53 -21.16 -10.02 6.99
C TYR A 53 -21.42 -9.99 5.48
N ARG A 54 -20.54 -9.38 4.67
CA ARG A 54 -20.72 -9.38 3.20
C ARG A 54 -20.47 -10.78 2.64
N PRO A 55 -21.46 -11.40 1.97
CA PRO A 55 -21.25 -12.66 1.27
C PRO A 55 -20.35 -12.45 0.04
N ASP A 56 -19.57 -13.47 -0.33
CA ASP A 56 -18.79 -13.46 -1.57
C ASP A 56 -19.69 -13.86 -2.75
N ASP A 57 -19.79 -12.93 -3.71
CA ASP A 57 -20.62 -12.96 -4.91
C ASP A 57 -20.44 -14.25 -5.73
N ASN A 58 -19.28 -14.92 -5.65
CA ASN A 58 -18.97 -16.14 -6.42
C ASN A 58 -19.00 -17.43 -5.60
N SER A 59 -19.41 -17.36 -4.33
CA SER A 59 -19.26 -18.45 -3.35
C SER A 59 -20.57 -19.16 -2.99
N VAL A 60 -21.49 -19.32 -3.94
CA VAL A 60 -22.77 -20.01 -3.70
C VAL A 60 -22.51 -21.44 -3.19
N LEU A 61 -22.96 -21.71 -1.97
CA LEU A 61 -22.74 -22.99 -1.28
C LEU A 61 -23.76 -24.04 -1.73
N PHE A 62 -24.96 -23.60 -2.08
CA PHE A 62 -26.02 -24.44 -2.63
C PHE A 62 -26.92 -23.59 -3.55
N ASN A 63 -26.98 -23.92 -4.84
CA ASN A 63 -27.66 -23.13 -5.87
C ASN A 63 -29.08 -23.67 -6.15
N ARG A 64 -30.07 -22.97 -5.62
CA ARG A 64 -31.51 -23.11 -5.88
C ARG A 64 -32.20 -21.78 -5.57
N TYR A 65 -33.30 -21.49 -6.26
CA TYR A 65 -34.20 -20.41 -5.86
C TYR A 65 -35.07 -20.89 -4.68
N ILE A 66 -34.87 -20.31 -3.50
CA ILE A 66 -35.47 -20.78 -2.25
C ILE A 66 -36.32 -19.66 -1.66
N SER A 67 -37.51 -19.41 -2.22
CA SER A 67 -38.46 -18.44 -1.66
C SER A 67 -39.09 -18.89 -0.34
N GLY A 68 -39.11 -20.20 -0.08
CA GLY A 68 -39.90 -20.77 1.01
C GLY A 68 -39.36 -20.57 2.41
N GLY A 69 -38.17 -19.96 2.51
CA GLY A 69 -37.42 -19.78 3.73
C GLY A 69 -36.66 -21.02 4.17
N GLY A 70 -35.96 -20.87 5.29
CA GLY A 70 -34.93 -21.80 5.71
C GLY A 70 -34.58 -21.71 7.19
N VAL A 71 -34.35 -22.84 7.81
CA VAL A 71 -33.88 -22.93 9.20
C VAL A 71 -32.79 -23.99 9.36
N TYR A 72 -31.92 -23.78 10.33
CA TYR A 72 -30.88 -24.72 10.70
C TYR A 72 -31.11 -25.24 12.12
N HIS A 73 -30.94 -26.55 12.30
CA HIS A 73 -30.92 -27.16 13.62
C HIS A 73 -30.15 -28.48 13.58
N ASN A 74 -29.31 -28.70 14.60
CA ASN A 74 -28.53 -29.93 14.80
C ASN A 74 -27.83 -30.46 13.54
N GLY A 75 -27.08 -29.59 12.86
CA GLY A 75 -26.28 -29.96 11.70
C GLY A 75 -27.08 -30.21 10.42
N LYS A 76 -28.39 -29.92 10.40
CA LYS A 76 -29.24 -30.00 9.20
C LYS A 76 -29.80 -28.63 8.84
N ILE A 77 -29.94 -28.37 7.54
CA ILE A 77 -30.66 -27.20 7.01
C ILE A 77 -31.96 -27.71 6.39
N TYR A 78 -33.08 -27.13 6.81
CA TYR A 78 -34.42 -27.42 6.31
C TYR A 78 -34.91 -26.23 5.50
N CYS A 79 -35.32 -26.47 4.26
CA CYS A 79 -35.82 -25.41 3.40
C CYS A 79 -36.95 -25.88 2.50
N ASN A 80 -37.75 -24.91 2.07
CA ASN A 80 -38.84 -25.13 1.13
C ASN A 80 -38.52 -24.41 -0.19
N ILE A 81 -38.34 -25.17 -1.26
CA ILE A 81 -37.77 -24.69 -2.52
C ILE A 81 -38.88 -24.44 -3.53
N TYR A 82 -39.01 -23.20 -3.98
CA TYR A 82 -39.81 -22.75 -5.13
C TYR A 82 -39.37 -21.32 -5.51
N SER A 83 -39.83 -20.81 -6.66
CA SER A 83 -39.52 -19.44 -7.12
C SER A 83 -40.76 -18.55 -7.16
N ASP A 84 -40.72 -17.41 -6.46
CA ASP A 84 -41.77 -16.38 -6.49
C ASP A 84 -41.82 -15.55 -7.78
N GLU A 85 -40.82 -15.68 -8.67
CA GLU A 85 -40.78 -15.00 -9.97
C GLU A 85 -41.61 -15.69 -11.05
N THR A 86 -42.05 -16.93 -10.80
CA THR A 86 -42.77 -17.74 -11.78
C THR A 86 -44.22 -17.98 -11.37
N ASN A 87 -44.97 -18.76 -12.16
CA ASN A 87 -46.40 -18.98 -11.92
C ASN A 87 -46.62 -19.86 -10.68
N LEU A 88 -46.68 -19.23 -9.49
CA LEU A 88 -46.81 -19.87 -8.18
C LEU A 88 -47.90 -20.97 -8.12
N PRO A 89 -49.14 -20.75 -8.60
CA PRO A 89 -50.18 -21.79 -8.57
C PRO A 89 -49.83 -23.09 -9.31
N LYS A 90 -48.93 -23.03 -10.30
CA LYS A 90 -48.50 -24.20 -11.09
C LYS A 90 -47.24 -24.87 -10.54
N GLN A 91 -46.58 -24.26 -9.56
CA GLN A 91 -45.39 -24.82 -8.96
C GLN A 91 -45.77 -25.80 -7.85
N LYS A 92 -44.95 -26.83 -7.73
CA LYS A 92 -44.93 -27.73 -6.60
C LYS A 92 -43.68 -27.41 -5.77
N PRO A 93 -43.84 -26.83 -4.58
CA PRO A 93 -42.72 -26.60 -3.68
C PRO A 93 -42.04 -27.93 -3.32
N VAL A 94 -40.74 -27.88 -3.04
CA VAL A 94 -39.96 -29.07 -2.66
C VAL A 94 -39.39 -28.88 -1.26
N TRP A 95 -39.84 -29.69 -0.31
CA TRP A 95 -39.22 -29.78 1.00
C TRP A 95 -37.86 -30.43 0.86
N THR A 96 -36.81 -29.78 1.34
CA THR A 96 -35.42 -30.23 1.19
C THR A 96 -34.69 -30.18 2.53
N ILE A 97 -33.93 -31.23 2.82
CA ILE A 97 -33.04 -31.30 3.98
C ILE A 97 -31.62 -31.42 3.45
N LEU A 98 -30.73 -30.50 3.85
CA LEU A 98 -29.31 -30.50 3.53
C LEU A 98 -28.49 -30.84 4.75
N ASP A 99 -27.34 -31.48 4.54
CA ASP A 99 -26.29 -31.54 5.55
C ASP A 99 -25.70 -30.15 5.77
N GLY A 100 -25.62 -29.71 7.03
CA GLY A 100 -25.23 -28.35 7.37
C GLY A 100 -23.75 -28.05 7.13
N ASN A 101 -22.90 -29.06 6.90
CA ASN A 101 -21.47 -28.90 6.67
C ASN A 101 -21.08 -29.04 5.21
N THR A 102 -21.60 -30.06 4.54
CA THR A 102 -21.29 -30.40 3.14
C THR A 102 -22.28 -29.79 2.17
N TYR A 103 -23.47 -29.41 2.64
CA TYR A 103 -24.60 -28.93 1.84
C TYR A 103 -25.15 -29.98 0.87
N ASP A 104 -24.78 -31.24 1.06
CA ASP A 104 -25.32 -32.37 0.33
C ASP A 104 -26.81 -32.55 0.65
N VAL A 105 -27.59 -32.88 -0.38
CA VAL A 105 -29.02 -33.17 -0.24
C VAL A 105 -29.19 -34.50 0.48
N LEU A 106 -29.79 -34.46 1.68
CA LEU A 106 -30.09 -35.64 2.49
C LEU A 106 -31.49 -36.19 2.21
N TYR A 107 -32.44 -35.31 1.88
CA TYR A 107 -33.84 -35.67 1.63
C TYR A 107 -34.53 -34.61 0.77
N GLU A 108 -35.41 -35.04 -0.13
CA GLU A 108 -36.31 -34.18 -0.90
C GLU A 108 -37.71 -34.80 -1.02
N LYS A 109 -38.75 -33.96 -0.94
CA LYS A 109 -40.14 -34.33 -1.19
C LYS A 109 -40.89 -33.22 -1.93
N GLU A 110 -41.50 -33.58 -3.04
CA GLU A 110 -42.45 -32.72 -3.75
C GLU A 110 -43.74 -32.56 -2.92
N LEU A 111 -44.15 -31.30 -2.72
CA LEU A 111 -45.34 -30.92 -1.96
C LEU A 111 -46.50 -30.54 -2.89
N GLU A 112 -47.68 -30.33 -2.30
CA GLU A 112 -48.90 -29.96 -3.05
C GLU A 112 -48.76 -28.58 -3.73
N ASP A 113 -49.36 -28.45 -4.91
CA ASP A 113 -49.36 -27.22 -5.72
C ASP A 113 -50.45 -26.22 -5.26
N ASN A 114 -50.74 -25.24 -6.12
CA ASN A 114 -51.80 -24.26 -5.93
C ASN A 114 -51.62 -23.43 -4.65
N CYS A 115 -50.35 -23.10 -4.35
CA CYS A 115 -49.91 -22.32 -3.20
C CYS A 115 -50.23 -22.95 -1.82
N GLN A 116 -50.60 -24.24 -1.75
CA GLN A 116 -50.93 -24.89 -0.47
C GLN A 116 -49.72 -25.09 0.44
N CYS A 117 -48.53 -25.21 -0.16
CA CYS A 117 -47.28 -25.43 0.54
C CYS A 117 -46.24 -24.34 0.25
N THR A 118 -46.64 -23.14 -0.20
CA THR A 118 -45.73 -22.01 -0.44
C THR A 118 -45.55 -21.20 0.86
N THR A 119 -44.63 -21.67 1.71
CA THR A 119 -44.24 -20.93 2.92
C THR A 119 -43.45 -19.68 2.54
N THR A 120 -43.41 -18.63 3.37
CA THR A 120 -42.54 -17.45 3.12
C THR A 120 -41.47 -17.26 4.20
N SER A 121 -41.62 -17.94 5.33
CA SER A 121 -40.65 -17.93 6.41
C SER A 121 -40.85 -19.16 7.30
N LEU A 122 -39.77 -19.65 7.90
CA LEU A 122 -39.74 -20.86 8.73
C LEU A 122 -39.11 -20.54 10.09
N ALA A 123 -39.54 -21.25 11.13
CA ALA A 123 -38.95 -21.19 12.46
C ALA A 123 -38.88 -22.58 13.10
N TYR A 124 -37.67 -23.01 13.46
CA TYR A 124 -37.47 -24.25 14.21
C TYR A 124 -37.76 -24.04 15.69
N ASP A 125 -38.69 -24.81 16.26
CA ASP A 125 -39.01 -24.81 17.68
C ASP A 125 -38.34 -25.99 18.38
N VAL A 126 -37.29 -25.68 19.12
CA VAL A 126 -36.48 -26.66 19.86
C VAL A 126 -37.22 -27.29 21.05
N THR A 127 -38.36 -26.74 21.47
CA THR A 127 -39.11 -27.25 22.64
C THR A 127 -39.97 -28.46 22.33
N ASN A 128 -40.32 -28.67 21.06
CA ASN A 128 -41.17 -29.77 20.61
C ASN A 128 -40.69 -30.44 19.32
N ASP A 129 -39.51 -30.05 18.81
CA ASP A 129 -38.90 -30.63 17.62
C ASP A 129 -39.79 -30.51 16.36
N LYS A 130 -40.36 -29.32 16.17
CA LYS A 130 -41.22 -28.99 15.03
C LYS A 130 -40.76 -27.71 14.35
N ILE A 131 -41.07 -27.60 13.06
CA ILE A 131 -40.91 -26.35 12.31
C ILE A 131 -42.27 -25.69 12.21
N TYR A 132 -42.32 -24.37 12.37
CA TYR A 132 -43.50 -23.56 12.05
C TYR A 132 -43.22 -22.74 10.81
N GLY A 133 -44.25 -22.51 10.01
CA GLY A 133 -44.15 -21.71 8.79
C GLY A 133 -45.35 -20.80 8.58
N ILE A 134 -45.15 -19.74 7.81
CA ILE A 134 -46.24 -18.90 7.30
C ILE A 134 -46.49 -19.31 5.85
N VAL A 135 -47.66 -19.87 5.56
CA VAL A 135 -48.09 -20.13 4.18
C VAL A 135 -48.85 -18.93 3.65
N VAL A 136 -48.62 -18.58 2.39
CA VAL A 136 -49.37 -17.54 1.67
C VAL A 136 -50.13 -18.19 0.50
N ASP A 137 -51.46 -18.19 0.58
CA ASP A 137 -52.36 -18.78 -0.42
C ASP A 137 -53.10 -17.67 -1.20
N PHE A 138 -52.46 -17.18 -2.26
CA PHE A 138 -52.94 -16.09 -3.13
C PHE A 138 -53.14 -14.73 -2.45
N THR A 139 -54.12 -14.61 -1.57
CA THR A 139 -54.54 -13.34 -0.92
C THR A 139 -54.57 -13.43 0.60
N THR A 140 -54.47 -14.63 1.16
CA THR A 140 -54.47 -14.87 2.61
C THR A 140 -53.14 -15.47 3.05
N SER A 141 -52.93 -15.49 4.36
CA SER A 141 -51.79 -16.16 4.97
C SER A 141 -52.21 -16.79 6.28
N HIS A 142 -51.56 -17.89 6.64
CA HIS A 142 -51.88 -18.63 7.86
C HIS A 142 -50.66 -19.37 8.42
N LEU A 143 -50.74 -19.77 9.69
CA LEU A 143 -49.71 -20.57 10.34
C LEU A 143 -49.86 -22.05 9.99
N VAL A 144 -48.73 -22.72 9.77
CA VAL A 144 -48.63 -24.18 9.69
C VAL A 144 -47.61 -24.70 10.70
N GLU A 145 -47.86 -25.90 11.22
CA GLU A 145 -46.83 -26.76 11.82
C GLU A 145 -46.33 -27.72 10.74
N ILE A 146 -45.03 -27.97 10.72
CA ILE A 146 -44.33 -28.74 9.70
C ILE A 146 -43.52 -29.82 10.40
N ASP A 147 -43.69 -31.06 9.94
CA ASP A 147 -42.80 -32.14 10.36
C ASP A 147 -41.42 -31.97 9.69
N PRO A 148 -40.33 -31.83 10.47
CA PRO A 148 -39.01 -31.52 9.91
C PRO A 148 -38.46 -32.64 9.01
N GLU A 149 -38.78 -33.91 9.29
CA GLU A 149 -38.25 -35.06 8.54
C GLU A 149 -39.04 -35.30 7.25
N THR A 150 -40.35 -35.03 7.22
CA THR A 150 -41.17 -35.31 6.03
C THR A 150 -41.56 -34.09 5.22
N GLY A 151 -41.59 -32.90 5.82
CA GLY A 151 -42.13 -31.66 5.23
C GLY A 151 -43.67 -31.57 5.27
N ASP A 152 -44.35 -32.49 5.95
CA ASP A 152 -45.81 -32.48 6.02
C ASP A 152 -46.32 -31.27 6.80
N MET A 153 -47.21 -30.49 6.17
CA MET A 153 -47.74 -29.25 6.73
C MET A 153 -49.15 -29.44 7.29
N GLN A 154 -49.35 -29.08 8.55
CA GLN A 154 -50.64 -29.04 9.21
C GLN A 154 -51.01 -27.59 9.53
N ARG A 155 -52.12 -27.11 8.97
CA ARG A 155 -52.66 -25.78 9.26
C ARG A 155 -53.02 -25.62 10.73
N ILE A 156 -52.68 -24.47 11.30
CA ILE A 156 -53.05 -24.05 12.65
C ILE A 156 -53.93 -22.81 12.54
N GLY A 157 -55.14 -22.91 13.09
CA GLY A 157 -56.03 -21.76 13.21
C GLY A 157 -56.67 -21.32 11.89
N LYS A 158 -57.11 -20.07 11.86
CA LYS A 158 -57.73 -19.41 10.70
C LYS A 158 -56.70 -18.55 9.97
N ASP A 159 -57.10 -17.97 8.85
CA ASP A 159 -56.31 -16.96 8.15
C ASP A 159 -56.02 -15.78 9.06
N PHE A 160 -54.80 -15.27 8.94
CA PHE A 160 -54.45 -13.97 9.47
C PHE A 160 -55.29 -12.89 8.80
N ASP A 161 -55.40 -11.72 9.46
CA ASP A 161 -56.05 -10.56 8.87
C ASP A 161 -55.39 -10.22 7.52
N SER A 162 -56.18 -10.13 6.46
CA SER A 162 -55.69 -9.90 5.10
C SER A 162 -55.05 -8.54 4.89
N LYS A 163 -55.14 -7.63 5.86
CA LYS A 163 -54.42 -6.35 5.90
C LYS A 163 -53.01 -6.47 6.46
N LEU A 164 -52.69 -7.58 7.11
CA LEU A 164 -51.39 -7.81 7.73
C LEU A 164 -50.54 -8.70 6.83
N ARG A 165 -49.30 -8.26 6.56
CA ARG A 165 -48.30 -9.01 5.79
C ARG A 165 -47.25 -9.54 6.76
N PHE A 166 -47.37 -10.81 7.13
CA PHE A 166 -46.40 -11.50 7.96
C PHE A 166 -45.17 -11.84 7.11
N LYS A 167 -44.03 -11.22 7.42
CA LYS A 167 -42.83 -11.27 6.57
C LYS A 167 -41.75 -12.22 7.07
N THR A 168 -41.77 -12.58 8.35
CA THR A 168 -40.71 -13.36 9.00
C THR A 168 -41.31 -14.30 10.04
N LEU A 169 -40.57 -15.32 10.48
CA LEU A 169 -40.94 -16.09 11.66
C LEU A 169 -39.69 -16.45 12.45
N VAL A 170 -39.76 -16.36 13.79
CA VAL A 170 -38.73 -16.90 14.68
C VAL A 170 -39.39 -17.61 15.87
N SER A 171 -38.76 -18.67 16.37
CA SER A 171 -39.13 -19.33 17.62
C SER A 171 -38.05 -19.12 18.66
N THR A 172 -38.40 -18.57 19.82
CA THR A 172 -37.47 -18.34 20.93
C THR A 172 -37.07 -19.65 21.63
N ASN A 173 -36.07 -19.61 22.51
CA ASN A 173 -35.62 -20.80 23.27
C ASN A 173 -36.72 -21.43 24.15
N ASN A 174 -37.76 -20.68 24.50
CA ASN A 174 -38.93 -21.16 25.22
C ASN A 174 -40.15 -21.45 24.31
N GLY A 175 -39.94 -21.53 23.00
CA GLY A 175 -40.97 -21.93 22.02
C GLY A 175 -42.04 -20.88 21.74
N MET A 176 -41.76 -19.59 21.93
CA MET A 176 -42.68 -18.51 21.56
C MET A 176 -42.40 -18.04 20.14
N LEU A 177 -43.46 -17.91 19.33
CA LEU A 177 -43.36 -17.44 17.94
C LEU A 177 -43.54 -15.92 17.85
N TYR A 178 -42.67 -15.30 17.06
CA TYR A 178 -42.71 -13.86 16.74
C TYR A 178 -42.54 -13.62 15.24
N SER A 179 -43.13 -12.53 14.76
CA SER A 179 -43.06 -12.08 13.35
C SER A 179 -42.94 -10.56 13.28
N VAL A 180 -42.10 -10.05 12.39
CA VAL A 180 -42.24 -8.72 11.82
C VAL A 180 -43.41 -8.74 10.83
N VAL A 181 -44.31 -7.78 10.96
CA VAL A 181 -45.54 -7.67 10.17
C VAL A 181 -45.66 -6.26 9.64
N ILE A 182 -45.92 -6.13 8.34
CA ILE A 182 -46.24 -4.86 7.70
C ILE A 182 -47.76 -4.73 7.65
N ASP A 183 -48.29 -3.64 8.19
CA ASP A 183 -49.71 -3.33 8.12
C ASP A 183 -49.99 -2.55 6.84
N THR A 184 -50.84 -3.08 5.97
CA THR A 184 -51.11 -2.48 4.64
C THR A 184 -51.98 -1.22 4.70
N GLU A 185 -52.55 -0.90 5.87
CA GLU A 185 -53.33 0.33 6.04
C GLU A 185 -52.46 1.57 6.27
N ASP A 186 -51.39 1.44 7.05
CA ASP A 186 -50.49 2.55 7.41
C ASP A 186 -49.05 2.37 6.90
N TYR A 187 -48.75 1.23 6.28
CA TYR A 187 -47.43 0.82 5.81
C TYR A 187 -46.34 0.80 6.90
N ASN A 188 -46.73 0.80 8.18
CA ASN A 188 -45.81 0.66 9.29
C ASN A 188 -45.50 -0.81 9.57
N GLN A 189 -44.40 -1.01 10.28
CA GLN A 189 -43.93 -2.30 10.74
C GLN A 189 -44.15 -2.51 12.24
N TYR A 190 -44.60 -3.72 12.57
CA TYR A 190 -45.02 -4.09 13.91
C TYR A 190 -44.46 -5.46 14.27
N LEU A 191 -44.09 -5.62 15.54
CA LEU A 191 -43.79 -6.92 16.08
C LEU A 191 -45.08 -7.59 16.53
N TYR A 192 -45.32 -8.82 16.09
CA TYR A 192 -46.43 -9.66 16.54
C TYR A 192 -45.91 -10.90 17.25
N LYS A 193 -46.70 -11.37 18.23
CA LYS A 193 -46.56 -12.68 18.86
C LYS A 193 -47.66 -13.60 18.35
N ILE A 194 -47.32 -14.84 18.01
CA ILE A 194 -48.25 -15.83 17.46
C ILE A 194 -48.40 -16.99 18.43
N ARG A 195 -49.64 -17.39 18.73
CA ARG A 195 -49.92 -18.52 19.61
C ARG A 195 -50.00 -19.82 18.81
N LYS A 196 -49.12 -20.78 19.15
CA LYS A 196 -49.01 -22.08 18.47
C LYS A 196 -50.27 -22.95 18.51
N SER A 197 -51.11 -22.81 19.54
CA SER A 197 -52.28 -23.69 19.71
C SER A 197 -53.42 -23.41 18.73
N ASP A 198 -53.53 -22.19 18.23
CA ASP A 198 -54.67 -21.76 17.41
C ASP A 198 -54.36 -20.66 16.39
N GLY A 199 -53.08 -20.32 16.18
CA GLY A 199 -52.64 -19.35 15.20
C GLY A 199 -53.00 -17.90 15.53
N MET A 200 -53.49 -17.61 16.74
CA MET A 200 -53.87 -16.24 17.08
C MET A 200 -52.64 -15.33 17.15
N ALA A 201 -52.60 -14.30 16.31
CA ALA A 201 -51.56 -13.27 16.29
C ALA A 201 -51.99 -12.03 17.08
N VAL A 202 -51.12 -11.54 17.95
CA VAL A 202 -51.35 -10.33 18.77
C VAL A 202 -50.19 -9.36 18.57
N ARG A 203 -50.55 -8.10 18.27
CA ARG A 203 -49.58 -7.00 18.14
C ARG A 203 -48.89 -6.78 19.49
N VAL A 204 -47.56 -6.80 19.49
CA VAL A 204 -46.75 -6.41 20.64
C VAL A 204 -46.63 -4.89 20.66
N LYS A 205 -45.98 -4.31 19.65
CA LYS A 205 -45.79 -2.87 19.48
C LYS A 205 -45.30 -2.54 18.06
N ALA A 206 -45.39 -1.26 17.67
CA ALA A 206 -44.67 -0.73 16.51
C ALA A 206 -43.15 -0.88 16.70
N ILE A 207 -42.44 -1.25 15.64
CA ILE A 207 -40.98 -1.41 15.70
C ILE A 207 -40.32 -0.04 15.60
N THR A 208 -39.41 0.26 16.52
CA THR A 208 -38.63 1.52 16.55
C THR A 208 -37.16 1.24 16.40
N GLY A 209 -36.39 2.15 15.81
CA GLY A 209 -34.94 2.00 15.63
C GLY A 209 -34.10 2.70 16.71
N LYS A 210 -32.98 2.08 17.08
CA LYS A 210 -31.85 2.66 17.82
C LYS A 210 -30.55 2.37 17.07
N ASN A 211 -29.53 3.16 17.41
CA ASN A 211 -28.21 3.07 16.74
C ASN A 211 -28.32 3.22 15.22
N LEU A 212 -29.21 4.11 14.77
CA LEU A 212 -29.47 4.39 13.36
C LEU A 212 -28.28 5.12 12.74
N ILE A 213 -28.07 4.93 11.43
CA ILE A 213 -26.93 5.49 10.69
C ILE A 213 -26.94 7.02 10.76
N GLY A 214 -28.12 7.63 10.65
CA GLY A 214 -28.36 9.04 10.88
C GLY A 214 -29.23 9.35 12.10
N PRO A 215 -29.13 10.57 12.66
CA PRO A 215 -30.02 11.03 13.72
C PRO A 215 -31.49 11.15 13.25
N GLU A 216 -31.72 11.38 11.97
CA GLU A 216 -33.05 11.50 11.33
C GLU A 216 -33.44 10.26 10.53
N ASP A 217 -32.59 9.23 10.48
CA ASP A 217 -32.92 7.98 9.82
C ASP A 217 -34.00 7.21 10.61
N TYR A 218 -34.59 6.20 9.97
CA TYR A 218 -35.47 5.21 10.59
C TYR A 218 -35.34 3.88 9.86
N LEU A 219 -35.82 2.79 10.47
CA LEU A 219 -35.81 1.46 9.86
C LEU A 219 -36.93 1.36 8.81
N VAL A 220 -36.69 1.87 7.60
CA VAL A 220 -37.61 1.74 6.45
C VAL A 220 -37.61 0.28 6.01
N ASN A 221 -38.76 -0.39 5.93
CA ASN A 221 -38.83 -1.77 5.44
C ASN A 221 -39.44 -1.81 4.05
N ASN A 222 -38.65 -2.18 3.06
CA ASN A 222 -39.06 -2.20 1.66
C ASN A 222 -40.06 -3.32 1.33
N GLY A 223 -40.36 -4.21 2.28
CA GLY A 223 -41.38 -5.24 2.14
C GLY A 223 -40.97 -6.44 1.29
N THR A 224 -39.68 -6.56 0.94
CA THR A 224 -39.06 -7.69 0.26
C THR A 224 -38.77 -8.86 1.20
N GLU A 225 -38.19 -9.93 0.69
CA GLU A 225 -37.81 -11.14 1.43
C GLU A 225 -36.83 -10.77 2.54
N GLN A 226 -37.16 -11.21 3.75
CA GLN A 226 -36.48 -10.84 4.97
C GLN A 226 -36.56 -12.00 5.96
N ALA A 227 -35.59 -12.06 6.86
CA ALA A 227 -35.48 -13.18 7.78
C ALA A 227 -35.27 -12.70 9.21
N MET A 228 -35.97 -13.35 10.14
CA MET A 228 -35.63 -13.29 11.56
C MET A 228 -34.93 -14.57 11.96
N PHE A 229 -33.93 -14.46 12.82
CA PHE A 229 -33.17 -15.59 13.34
C PHE A 229 -32.73 -15.33 14.77
N ILE A 230 -32.26 -16.36 15.46
CA ILE A 230 -31.94 -16.30 16.88
C ILE A 230 -30.54 -16.84 17.13
N ASN A 231 -29.82 -16.20 18.04
CA ASN A 231 -28.64 -16.77 18.69
C ASN A 231 -29.12 -17.57 19.90
N ARG A 232 -29.08 -18.91 19.82
CA ARG A 232 -29.59 -19.80 20.87
C ARG A 232 -28.78 -19.69 22.15
N ALA A 233 -27.47 -19.48 22.06
CA ALA A 233 -26.62 -19.31 23.24
C ALA A 233 -26.99 -18.09 24.09
N THR A 234 -27.49 -17.00 23.48
CA THR A 234 -27.84 -15.76 24.19
C THR A 234 -29.35 -15.50 24.31
N GLY A 235 -30.16 -16.16 23.47
CA GLY A 235 -31.58 -15.87 23.31
C GLY A 235 -31.90 -14.59 22.55
N LYS A 236 -30.89 -13.89 22.00
CA LYS A 236 -31.07 -12.66 21.22
C LYS A 236 -31.57 -12.97 19.82
N VAL A 237 -32.49 -12.14 19.35
CA VAL A 237 -33.11 -12.26 18.03
C VAL A 237 -32.60 -11.17 17.11
N TYR A 238 -32.32 -11.55 15.88
CA TYR A 238 -31.81 -10.70 14.83
C TYR A 238 -32.76 -10.70 13.64
N TRP A 239 -32.73 -9.61 12.89
CA TRP A 239 -33.58 -9.38 11.73
C TRP A 239 -32.75 -8.74 10.61
N ILE A 240 -32.77 -9.34 9.43
CA ILE A 240 -32.11 -8.87 8.21
C ILE A 240 -33.16 -8.58 7.13
N PHE A 241 -33.07 -7.42 6.50
CA PHE A 241 -34.04 -6.94 5.51
C PHE A 241 -33.45 -5.80 4.67
N GLU A 242 -34.10 -5.45 3.56
CA GLU A 242 -33.75 -4.26 2.77
C GLU A 242 -34.39 -2.99 3.35
N SER A 243 -33.58 -1.95 3.48
CA SER A 243 -33.94 -0.67 4.04
C SER A 243 -33.35 0.48 3.23
N SER A 244 -33.72 1.71 3.54
CA SER A 244 -33.14 2.92 2.96
C SER A 244 -32.64 3.86 4.04
N SER A 245 -31.54 4.57 3.75
CA SER A 245 -30.92 5.54 4.66
C SER A 245 -30.73 6.87 3.93
N MET A 246 -31.10 7.96 4.60
CA MET A 246 -30.86 9.31 4.09
C MET A 246 -29.39 9.69 4.18
N ILE A 247 -28.65 9.13 5.15
CA ILE A 247 -27.21 9.38 5.30
C ILE A 247 -26.40 8.67 4.23
N LEU A 248 -26.79 7.46 3.85
CA LEU A 248 -26.14 6.71 2.77
C LEU A 248 -26.60 7.14 1.37
N ASP A 249 -27.65 7.96 1.28
CA ASP A 249 -28.30 8.38 0.02
C ASP A 249 -28.68 7.17 -0.86
N GLY A 250 -29.25 6.12 -0.23
CA GLY A 250 -29.54 4.88 -0.94
C GLY A 250 -30.11 3.76 -0.08
N GLU A 251 -30.28 2.61 -0.72
CA GLU A 251 -30.74 1.37 -0.09
C GLU A 251 -29.58 0.56 0.48
N TYR A 252 -29.86 -0.19 1.54
CA TYR A 252 -28.88 -0.96 2.28
C TYR A 252 -29.56 -2.13 3.01
N THR A 253 -28.78 -3.08 3.50
CA THR A 253 -29.29 -4.22 4.28
C THR A 253 -28.78 -4.16 5.72
N PRO A 254 -29.58 -3.64 6.68
CA PRO A 254 -29.25 -3.72 8.10
C PRO A 254 -29.42 -5.14 8.65
N ILE A 255 -28.57 -5.47 9.61
CA ILE A 255 -28.77 -6.55 10.57
C ILE A 255 -29.11 -5.90 11.92
N VAL A 256 -30.29 -6.20 12.44
CA VAL A 256 -30.88 -5.54 13.60
C VAL A 256 -31.08 -6.53 14.73
N GLU A 257 -30.51 -6.27 15.90
CA GLU A 257 -30.92 -6.95 17.15
C GLU A 257 -32.30 -6.43 17.54
N LEU A 258 -33.33 -7.31 17.54
CA LEU A 258 -34.71 -6.94 17.82
C LEU A 258 -35.13 -7.40 19.21
N ASN A 259 -35.47 -6.43 20.07
CA ASN A 259 -35.99 -6.72 21.40
C ASN A 259 -37.47 -7.13 21.32
N LEU A 260 -37.73 -8.41 21.63
CA LEU A 260 -39.07 -9.01 21.51
C LEU A 260 -40.09 -8.52 22.56
N THR A 261 -39.66 -7.77 23.58
CA THR A 261 -40.52 -7.24 24.64
C THR A 261 -41.04 -5.85 24.32
N ASN A 262 -40.17 -4.96 23.81
CA ASN A 262 -40.51 -3.56 23.56
C ASN A 262 -40.51 -3.18 22.07
N ALA A 263 -40.22 -4.13 21.17
CA ALA A 263 -40.10 -3.95 19.72
C ALA A 263 -39.03 -2.92 19.28
N GLU A 264 -38.02 -2.68 20.11
CA GLU A 264 -36.90 -1.80 19.76
C GLU A 264 -35.84 -2.59 19.00
N GLY A 265 -35.54 -2.17 17.77
CA GLY A 265 -34.48 -2.71 16.93
C GLY A 265 -33.21 -1.86 17.04
N THR A 266 -32.07 -2.51 17.26
CA THR A 266 -30.75 -1.86 17.27
C THR A 266 -29.91 -2.36 16.10
N ILE A 267 -29.46 -1.48 15.21
CA ILE A 267 -28.55 -1.89 14.12
C ILE A 267 -27.22 -2.33 14.74
N VAL A 268 -26.81 -3.57 14.46
CA VAL A 268 -25.55 -4.16 14.95
C VAL A 268 -24.51 -4.27 13.84
N ALA A 269 -24.95 -4.43 12.60
CA ALA A 269 -24.16 -4.40 11.38
C ALA A 269 -25.04 -3.95 10.21
N TYR A 270 -24.43 -3.54 9.11
CA TYR A 270 -25.15 -3.28 7.88
C TYR A 270 -24.27 -3.51 6.66
N LEU A 271 -24.92 -3.83 5.54
CA LEU A 271 -24.33 -4.02 4.23
C LEU A 271 -24.76 -2.87 3.34
N THR A 272 -23.83 -2.28 2.59
CA THR A 272 -24.10 -1.16 1.67
C THR A 272 -24.78 -1.58 0.36
N ARG A 273 -24.95 -2.90 0.17
CA ARG A 273 -25.73 -3.48 -0.93
C ARG A 273 -27.00 -4.10 -0.34
N THR A 274 -28.04 -4.14 -1.14
CA THR A 274 -29.32 -4.76 -0.81
C THR A 274 -29.30 -6.28 -1.05
N TYR A 275 -29.89 -7.01 -0.12
CA TYR A 275 -30.03 -8.46 -0.19
C TYR A 275 -31.44 -8.86 0.26
N GLN A 276 -32.14 -9.57 -0.63
CA GLN A 276 -33.39 -10.24 -0.33
C GLN A 276 -33.07 -11.61 0.27
N VAL A 277 -33.47 -11.82 1.52
CA VAL A 277 -33.07 -12.98 2.31
C VAL A 277 -34.30 -13.72 2.83
N SER A 278 -34.62 -14.87 2.25
CA SER A 278 -35.83 -15.65 2.61
C SER A 278 -35.66 -16.48 3.89
N GLY A 279 -34.42 -16.75 4.31
CA GLY A 279 -34.10 -17.46 5.54
C GLY A 279 -32.68 -17.17 5.98
N ALA A 280 -32.46 -17.11 7.29
CA ALA A 280 -31.16 -16.85 7.89
C ALA A 280 -31.01 -17.60 9.22
N TRP A 281 -29.77 -17.92 9.60
CA TRP A 281 -29.46 -18.56 10.87
C TRP A 281 -27.99 -18.36 11.26
N LEU A 282 -27.70 -18.63 12.52
CA LEU A 282 -26.35 -18.89 12.98
C LEU A 282 -26.12 -20.39 12.90
N LYS A 283 -25.00 -20.81 12.30
CA LYS A 283 -24.61 -22.23 12.24
C LYS A 283 -24.00 -22.64 13.59
N GLU A 284 -24.87 -22.74 14.58
CA GLU A 284 -24.50 -23.10 15.95
C GLU A 284 -24.11 -24.59 16.06
N PRO A 285 -23.16 -24.94 16.93
CA PRO A 285 -22.89 -26.33 17.28
C PRO A 285 -24.14 -27.05 17.79
N ASN A 286 -24.16 -28.38 17.64
CA ASN A 286 -25.23 -29.22 18.15
C ASN A 286 -25.40 -29.08 19.67
N ASP A 287 -26.61 -29.36 20.14
CA ASP A 287 -26.91 -29.41 21.57
C ASP A 287 -26.00 -30.44 22.26
N GLY A 288 -25.19 -29.98 23.23
CA GLY A 288 -24.22 -30.84 23.94
C GLY A 288 -22.81 -30.88 23.34
N ALA A 289 -22.58 -30.31 22.15
CA ALA A 289 -21.24 -30.15 21.61
C ALA A 289 -20.37 -29.27 22.53
N PRO A 290 -19.04 -29.46 22.57
CA PRO A 290 -18.18 -28.73 23.49
C PRO A 290 -18.18 -27.21 23.24
N GLY A 291 -17.97 -26.43 24.30
CA GLY A 291 -17.77 -24.99 24.20
C GLY A 291 -16.46 -24.60 23.52
N ILE A 292 -16.22 -23.30 23.43
CA ILE A 292 -14.98 -22.72 22.88
C ILE A 292 -13.79 -22.93 23.83
N VAL A 293 -12.58 -23.12 23.29
CA VAL A 293 -11.34 -23.16 24.09
C VAL A 293 -10.90 -21.74 24.49
N SER A 294 -10.11 -21.62 25.56
CA SER A 294 -9.51 -20.35 26.00
C SER A 294 -8.00 -20.46 26.20
N ASP A 295 -7.34 -19.32 26.43
CA ASP A 295 -5.95 -19.26 26.90
C ASP A 295 -4.93 -19.94 25.96
N PHE A 296 -5.10 -19.74 24.65
CA PHE A 296 -4.17 -20.28 23.65
C PHE A 296 -2.78 -19.66 23.75
N ASN A 297 -1.76 -20.51 23.72
CA ASN A 297 -0.37 -20.13 23.59
C ASN A 297 0.42 -21.18 22.77
N PHE A 298 1.43 -20.72 22.02
CA PHE A 298 2.45 -21.57 21.42
C PHE A 298 3.74 -21.45 22.23
N ILE A 299 4.08 -22.51 22.97
CA ILE A 299 5.19 -22.50 23.92
C ILE A 299 6.42 -23.09 23.27
N THR A 300 7.48 -22.31 23.16
CA THR A 300 8.79 -22.77 22.70
C THR A 300 9.71 -23.12 23.89
N PRO A 301 10.64 -24.08 23.74
CA PRO A 301 11.59 -24.42 24.80
C PRO A 301 12.64 -23.32 25.04
N ASN A 302 12.99 -22.57 23.99
CA ASN A 302 13.91 -21.44 24.01
C ASN A 302 13.38 -20.34 23.06
N GLU A 303 13.82 -19.11 23.25
CA GLU A 303 13.56 -17.99 22.33
C GLU A 303 14.08 -18.32 20.93
N GLY A 304 13.32 -17.98 19.89
CA GLY A 304 13.69 -18.24 18.49
C GLY A 304 13.64 -19.71 18.03
N SER A 305 13.20 -20.63 18.90
CA SER A 305 13.04 -22.04 18.52
C SER A 305 11.92 -22.22 17.49
N VAL A 306 12.21 -23.00 16.46
CA VAL A 306 11.23 -23.50 15.47
C VAL A 306 10.44 -24.72 15.98
N THR A 307 10.74 -25.15 17.19
CA THR A 307 10.10 -26.28 17.88
C THR A 307 9.27 -25.76 19.06
N GLY A 308 8.08 -26.31 19.31
CA GLY A 308 7.22 -25.90 20.42
C GLY A 308 6.00 -26.78 20.65
N PHE A 309 5.09 -26.31 21.51
CA PHE A 309 3.87 -26.99 21.94
C PHE A 309 2.69 -26.02 21.89
N PHE A 310 1.57 -26.46 21.33
CA PHE A 310 0.27 -25.82 21.60
C PHE A 310 -0.16 -26.08 23.03
N GLN A 311 -0.60 -25.03 23.71
CA GLN A 311 -1.23 -25.07 25.03
C GLN A 311 -2.51 -24.21 25.02
N PHE A 312 -3.60 -24.72 25.61
CA PHE A 312 -4.85 -23.99 25.80
C PHE A 312 -5.74 -24.72 26.81
N GLN A 313 -6.72 -24.01 27.34
CA GLN A 313 -7.70 -24.53 28.28
C GLN A 313 -8.84 -25.22 27.52
N ILE A 314 -9.12 -26.48 27.87
CA ILE A 314 -10.25 -27.26 27.31
C ILE A 314 -11.55 -26.79 27.98
N PRO A 315 -12.66 -26.63 27.23
CA PRO A 315 -13.95 -26.26 27.79
C PRO A 315 -14.41 -27.29 28.83
N SER A 316 -15.01 -26.80 29.93
CA SER A 316 -15.70 -27.64 30.93
C SER A 316 -17.20 -27.76 30.68
N ASN A 317 -17.74 -26.91 29.80
CA ASN A 317 -19.17 -26.82 29.48
C ASN A 317 -19.37 -26.99 27.97
N SER A 318 -20.57 -27.44 27.59
CA SER A 318 -21.04 -27.44 26.21
C SER A 318 -21.21 -26.02 25.69
N TYR A 319 -21.44 -25.90 24.37
CA TYR A 319 -21.70 -24.64 23.69
C TYR A 319 -22.83 -23.82 24.34
N LEU A 320 -23.90 -24.48 24.80
CA LEU A 320 -25.03 -23.83 25.49
C LEU A 320 -24.84 -23.72 27.02
N GLY A 321 -23.64 -23.97 27.53
CA GLY A 321 -23.29 -23.74 28.95
C GLY A 321 -23.64 -24.87 29.92
N THR A 322 -24.03 -26.04 29.43
CA THR A 322 -24.28 -27.21 30.30
C THR A 322 -22.95 -27.89 30.66
N PRO A 323 -22.69 -28.28 31.92
CA PRO A 323 -21.47 -29.01 32.27
C PRO A 323 -21.28 -30.28 31.45
N LEU A 324 -20.07 -30.47 30.90
CA LEU A 324 -19.72 -31.69 30.16
C LEU A 324 -19.48 -32.85 31.13
N THR A 325 -19.94 -34.03 30.75
CA THR A 325 -19.78 -35.27 31.54
C THR A 325 -18.88 -36.29 30.85
N ASP A 326 -18.36 -35.95 29.67
CA ASP A 326 -17.41 -36.74 28.90
C ASP A 326 -16.12 -37.00 29.69
N ASP A 327 -15.61 -38.24 29.65
CA ASP A 327 -14.27 -38.54 30.20
C ASP A 327 -13.16 -37.85 29.37
N LYS A 328 -13.39 -37.74 28.06
CA LYS A 328 -12.44 -37.21 27.09
C LYS A 328 -13.15 -36.52 25.92
N LEU A 329 -12.66 -35.35 25.56
CA LEU A 329 -13.01 -34.64 24.33
C LEU A 329 -11.89 -34.83 23.31
N ARG A 330 -12.24 -34.93 22.03
CA ARG A 330 -11.26 -34.95 20.94
C ARG A 330 -10.78 -33.53 20.66
N VAL A 331 -9.47 -33.38 20.54
CA VAL A 331 -8.77 -32.14 20.22
C VAL A 331 -8.15 -32.26 18.83
N ARG A 332 -8.59 -31.43 17.89
CA ARG A 332 -8.01 -31.36 16.54
C ARG A 332 -7.43 -29.97 16.30
N ILE A 333 -6.17 -29.92 15.84
CA ILE A 333 -5.48 -28.69 15.44
C ILE A 333 -4.98 -28.87 14.02
N THR A 334 -5.39 -27.98 13.12
CA THR A 334 -5.02 -28.01 11.71
C THR A 334 -4.40 -26.69 11.25
N GLU A 335 -3.57 -26.74 10.21
CA GLU A 335 -3.12 -25.57 9.47
C GLU A 335 -3.49 -25.79 8.00
N GLY A 336 -4.44 -25.00 7.49
CA GLY A 336 -5.13 -25.31 6.23
C GLY A 336 -5.76 -26.71 6.27
N SER A 337 -5.40 -27.57 5.31
CA SER A 337 -5.85 -28.96 5.26
C SER A 337 -4.99 -29.94 6.07
N GLN A 338 -3.81 -29.50 6.56
CA GLN A 338 -2.90 -30.36 7.29
C GLN A 338 -3.35 -30.51 8.75
N THR A 339 -3.47 -31.75 9.23
CA THR A 339 -3.67 -32.01 10.66
C THR A 339 -2.32 -32.03 11.37
N LEU A 340 -2.12 -31.09 12.31
CA LEU A 340 -0.92 -31.01 13.15
C LEU A 340 -1.07 -31.89 14.40
N ILE A 341 -2.23 -31.81 15.06
CA ILE A 341 -2.56 -32.56 16.27
C ILE A 341 -3.96 -33.17 16.13
N ASP A 342 -4.06 -34.45 16.51
CA ASP A 342 -5.31 -35.15 16.75
C ASP A 342 -5.12 -35.97 18.03
N SER A 343 -5.77 -35.55 19.11
CA SER A 343 -5.55 -36.07 20.46
C SER A 343 -6.84 -36.02 21.27
N THR A 344 -6.75 -36.34 22.56
CA THR A 344 -7.87 -36.24 23.50
C THR A 344 -7.45 -35.60 24.80
N ALA A 345 -8.36 -34.87 25.45
CA ALA A 345 -8.14 -34.24 26.75
C ALA A 345 -9.43 -34.26 27.60
N ALA A 346 -9.30 -34.23 28.92
CA ALA A 346 -10.45 -34.16 29.81
C ALA A 346 -11.09 -32.75 29.77
N PRO A 347 -12.43 -32.62 29.86
CA PRO A 347 -13.08 -31.32 30.02
C PRO A 347 -12.47 -30.51 31.17
N GLY A 348 -12.30 -29.20 30.98
CA GLY A 348 -11.75 -28.31 32.01
C GLY A 348 -10.25 -28.50 32.30
N SER A 349 -9.52 -29.36 31.58
CA SER A 349 -8.07 -29.51 31.74
C SER A 349 -7.26 -28.52 30.88
N LEU A 350 -6.05 -28.17 31.34
CA LEU A 350 -5.07 -27.46 30.52
C LEU A 350 -4.43 -28.46 29.53
N PHE A 351 -4.75 -28.32 28.25
CA PHE A 351 -4.16 -29.14 27.20
C PHE A 351 -2.74 -28.71 26.89
N LYS A 352 -1.85 -29.68 26.69
CA LYS A 352 -0.53 -29.48 26.10
C LYS A 352 -0.31 -30.57 25.06
N SER A 353 -0.03 -30.16 23.83
CA SER A 353 0.24 -31.07 22.72
C SER A 353 1.59 -31.79 22.86
N LYS A 354 1.85 -32.75 21.97
CA LYS A 354 3.21 -33.22 21.71
C LYS A 354 4.05 -32.10 21.12
N GLU A 355 5.37 -32.24 21.19
CA GLU A 355 6.28 -31.31 20.53
C GLU A 355 6.06 -31.34 19.02
N ILE A 356 6.08 -30.16 18.40
CA ILE A 356 5.96 -29.98 16.96
C ILE A 356 7.05 -29.04 16.45
N ILE A 357 7.42 -29.23 15.19
CA ILE A 357 8.37 -28.38 14.48
C ILE A 357 7.59 -27.66 13.39
N LEU A 358 7.67 -26.34 13.38
CA LEU A 358 7.03 -25.48 12.39
C LEU A 358 8.12 -24.61 11.72
N PRO A 359 7.96 -24.26 10.43
CA PRO A 359 8.82 -23.28 9.77
C PRO A 359 9.00 -21.98 10.56
N ASN A 360 10.08 -21.25 10.31
CA ASN A 360 10.26 -19.90 10.85
C ASN A 360 9.40 -18.92 10.04
N ASP A 361 8.14 -18.75 10.46
CA ASP A 361 7.15 -17.89 9.81
C ASP A 361 5.96 -17.59 10.75
N ASN A 362 5.01 -16.78 10.26
CA ASN A 362 3.67 -16.70 10.82
C ASN A 362 2.87 -17.97 10.49
N HIS A 363 2.23 -18.52 11.50
CA HIS A 363 1.36 -19.69 11.40
C HIS A 363 -0.05 -19.34 11.83
N THR A 364 -1.05 -19.87 11.13
CA THR A 364 -2.46 -19.75 11.51
C THR A 364 -3.08 -21.13 11.64
N VAL A 365 -3.40 -21.52 12.86
CA VAL A 365 -4.00 -22.82 13.15
C VAL A 365 -5.49 -22.70 13.44
N SER A 366 -6.26 -23.70 13.02
CA SER A 366 -7.65 -23.90 13.41
C SER A 366 -7.73 -24.95 14.52
N ILE A 367 -8.47 -24.66 15.59
CA ILE A 367 -8.62 -25.53 16.75
C ILE A 367 -10.10 -25.88 16.91
N THR A 368 -10.39 -27.18 16.95
CA THR A 368 -11.75 -27.72 17.08
C THR A 368 -11.79 -28.77 18.17
N ILE A 369 -12.76 -28.65 19.08
CA ILE A 369 -13.04 -29.63 20.13
C ILE A 369 -14.34 -30.36 19.79
N SER A 370 -14.36 -31.67 19.94
CA SER A 370 -15.55 -32.48 19.61
C SER A 370 -15.81 -33.60 20.61
N ASN A 371 -17.07 -34.00 20.70
CA ASN A 371 -17.55 -35.19 21.40
C ASN A 371 -18.57 -35.95 20.54
N GLU A 372 -19.36 -36.85 21.13
CA GLU A 372 -20.37 -37.63 20.40
C GLU A 372 -21.53 -36.79 19.83
N TYR A 373 -21.80 -35.61 20.41
CA TYR A 373 -22.83 -34.70 19.91
C TYR A 373 -22.36 -33.91 18.68
N GLY A 374 -21.04 -33.78 18.48
CA GLY A 374 -20.44 -33.15 17.30
C GLY A 374 -19.28 -32.22 17.62
N GLU A 375 -18.97 -31.37 16.66
CA GLU A 375 -17.92 -30.36 16.76
C GLU A 375 -18.45 -29.09 17.44
N GLY A 376 -17.68 -28.55 18.38
CA GLY A 376 -17.86 -27.22 18.94
C GLY A 376 -17.36 -26.12 18.00
N PRO A 377 -17.36 -24.84 18.44
CA PRO A 377 -16.86 -23.74 17.63
C PRO A 377 -15.40 -23.95 17.21
N THR A 378 -15.10 -23.74 15.93
CA THR A 378 -13.73 -23.77 15.41
C THR A 378 -13.12 -22.39 15.48
N ILE A 379 -12.02 -22.25 16.23
CA ILE A 379 -11.33 -20.96 16.41
C ILE A 379 -10.04 -20.91 15.58
N LYS A 380 -9.61 -19.71 15.18
CA LYS A 380 -8.34 -19.50 14.47
C LYS A 380 -7.35 -18.73 15.34
N ARG A 381 -6.10 -19.20 15.43
CA ARG A 381 -5.05 -18.52 16.20
C ARG A 381 -3.82 -18.32 15.33
N THR A 382 -3.34 -17.08 15.27
CA THR A 382 -2.12 -16.70 14.55
C THR A 382 -1.00 -16.43 15.55
N PHE A 383 0.19 -16.96 15.27
CA PHE A 383 1.38 -16.78 16.08
C PHE A 383 2.63 -16.90 15.21
N TYR A 384 3.74 -16.32 15.66
CA TYR A 384 5.03 -16.40 14.96
C TYR A 384 5.89 -17.50 15.57
N VAL A 385 6.61 -18.23 14.72
CA VAL A 385 7.56 -19.27 15.12
C VAL A 385 8.95 -18.88 14.66
N GLY A 386 9.97 -19.06 15.51
CA GLY A 386 11.35 -18.78 15.17
C GLY A 386 11.81 -17.35 15.48
N TYR A 387 12.93 -16.95 14.89
CA TYR A 387 13.50 -15.60 15.00
C TYR A 387 13.06 -14.73 13.83
N ASP A 388 12.72 -13.47 14.14
CA ASP A 388 12.34 -12.47 13.15
C ASP A 388 13.54 -12.06 12.27
N LEU A 389 13.22 -11.39 11.17
CA LEU A 389 14.23 -10.72 10.36
C LEU A 389 14.62 -9.40 11.03
N PRO A 390 15.93 -9.06 11.08
CA PRO A 390 16.41 -7.87 11.76
C PRO A 390 15.98 -6.57 11.06
N LYS A 391 15.71 -5.52 11.86
CA LYS A 391 15.50 -4.15 11.35
C LYS A 391 16.75 -3.57 10.68
N ALA A 392 16.59 -2.39 10.09
CA ALA A 392 17.69 -1.62 9.51
C ALA A 392 18.79 -1.38 10.55
N PRO A 393 20.07 -1.48 10.17
CA PRO A 393 21.16 -1.02 11.01
C PRO A 393 20.98 0.46 11.36
N GLN A 394 21.32 0.84 12.58
CA GLN A 394 21.20 2.23 13.03
C GLN A 394 22.53 2.98 12.84
N ASN A 395 22.47 4.31 12.84
CA ASN A 395 23.66 5.17 12.85
C ASN A 395 24.66 4.86 11.71
N ILE A 396 24.14 4.52 10.52
CA ILE A 396 24.96 4.22 9.33
C ILE A 396 25.68 5.50 8.90
N ARG A 397 27.00 5.51 9.05
CA ARG A 397 27.84 6.69 8.85
C ARG A 397 29.03 6.37 7.97
N LEU A 398 29.20 7.16 6.92
CA LEU A 398 30.34 7.11 6.02
C LEU A 398 31.30 8.27 6.33
N THR A 399 32.57 7.94 6.51
CA THR A 399 33.69 8.87 6.74
C THR A 399 34.82 8.56 5.76
N TYR A 400 35.81 9.44 5.64
CA TYR A 400 36.92 9.25 4.71
C TYR A 400 38.24 9.82 5.22
N GLU A 401 39.34 9.23 4.75
CA GLU A 401 40.71 9.73 4.87
C GLU A 401 41.42 9.54 3.52
N GLY A 402 41.75 10.65 2.85
CA GLY A 402 42.23 10.61 1.46
C GLY A 402 41.19 9.99 0.52
N LEU A 403 41.56 8.90 -0.17
CA LEU A 403 40.67 8.13 -1.05
C LEU A 403 40.02 6.93 -0.36
N THR A 404 40.26 6.72 0.94
CA THR A 404 39.72 5.57 1.67
C THR A 404 38.48 5.96 2.44
N THR A 405 37.36 5.29 2.17
CA THR A 405 36.14 5.41 2.97
C THR A 405 36.10 4.39 4.11
N THR A 406 35.56 4.82 5.23
CA THR A 406 35.17 3.94 6.34
C THR A 406 33.68 4.12 6.63
N LEU A 407 32.93 3.05 6.45
CA LEU A 407 31.51 2.91 6.78
C LEU A 407 31.38 2.21 8.14
N THR A 408 30.57 2.76 9.04
CA THR A 408 30.25 2.17 10.36
C THR A 408 28.76 2.23 10.62
N TRP A 409 28.23 1.28 11.39
CA TRP A 409 26.83 1.25 11.81
C TRP A 409 26.69 0.56 13.17
N GLU A 410 25.48 0.58 13.71
CA GLU A 410 25.10 -0.17 14.91
C GLU A 410 24.17 -1.32 14.53
N ALA A 411 24.39 -2.48 15.16
CA ALA A 411 23.58 -3.67 14.92
C ALA A 411 22.13 -3.44 15.37
N PRO A 412 21.14 -3.94 14.61
CA PRO A 412 19.75 -3.84 15.03
C PRO A 412 19.51 -4.70 16.27
N THR A 413 18.63 -4.23 17.14
CA THR A 413 18.27 -4.90 18.40
C THR A 413 16.88 -5.53 18.37
N GLU A 414 16.11 -5.27 17.31
CA GLU A 414 14.71 -5.65 17.14
C GLU A 414 14.46 -6.24 15.75
N GLY A 415 13.43 -7.07 15.65
CA GLY A 415 12.92 -7.59 14.39
C GLY A 415 11.94 -6.64 13.71
N ILE A 416 11.77 -6.79 12.39
CA ILE A 416 10.88 -5.97 11.56
C ILE A 416 9.44 -5.98 12.10
N ASN A 417 9.00 -7.12 12.63
CA ASN A 417 7.66 -7.33 13.18
C ASN A 417 7.60 -7.12 14.70
N GLY A 418 8.68 -6.64 15.32
CA GLY A 418 8.79 -6.48 16.77
C GLY A 418 9.04 -7.77 17.55
N ASN A 419 9.25 -8.89 16.86
CA ASN A 419 9.59 -10.18 17.46
C ASN A 419 11.10 -10.26 17.77
N ALA A 420 11.50 -11.27 18.55
CA ALA A 420 12.90 -11.52 18.91
C ALA A 420 13.76 -11.84 17.68
N ILE A 421 15.02 -11.42 17.69
CA ILE A 421 16.01 -11.67 16.64
C ILE A 421 17.22 -12.42 17.19
N ASP A 422 17.89 -13.19 16.34
CA ASP A 422 19.15 -13.84 16.67
C ASP A 422 20.32 -12.85 16.49
N LYS A 423 20.64 -12.14 17.57
CA LYS A 423 21.65 -11.07 17.58
C LYS A 423 23.05 -11.58 17.22
N ASP A 424 23.36 -12.83 17.53
CA ASP A 424 24.69 -13.42 17.29
C ASP A 424 24.87 -13.85 15.82
N ASN A 425 23.76 -14.14 15.14
CA ASN A 425 23.79 -14.64 13.77
C ASN A 425 23.45 -13.62 12.68
N ILE A 426 23.27 -12.34 13.02
CA ILE A 426 23.12 -11.26 12.04
C ILE A 426 24.37 -11.14 11.16
N THR A 427 24.18 -10.93 9.87
CA THR A 427 25.24 -10.53 8.93
C THR A 427 24.80 -9.30 8.13
N TYR A 428 25.71 -8.68 7.39
CA TYR A 428 25.43 -7.48 6.62
C TYR A 428 25.83 -7.65 5.16
N LYS A 429 25.01 -7.08 4.28
CA LYS A 429 25.29 -6.86 2.87
C LYS A 429 25.47 -5.36 2.66
N VAL A 430 26.56 -4.99 1.98
CA VAL A 430 26.93 -3.60 1.73
C VAL A 430 26.95 -3.36 0.24
N ILE A 431 26.14 -2.40 -0.22
CA ILE A 431 26.08 -1.99 -1.63
C ILE A 431 26.57 -0.55 -1.74
N ARG A 432 27.50 -0.30 -2.65
CA ARG A 432 28.05 1.01 -2.98
C ARG A 432 27.35 1.59 -4.21
N TYR A 433 27.04 2.87 -4.13
CA TYR A 433 26.58 3.70 -5.23
C TYR A 433 27.68 4.69 -5.63
N PRO A 434 27.83 5.03 -6.92
CA PRO A 434 26.95 4.73 -8.05
C PRO A 434 27.07 3.27 -8.55
N ASN A 435 26.14 2.86 -9.42
CA ASN A 435 26.08 1.57 -10.13
C ASN A 435 25.70 0.33 -9.29
N GLU A 436 25.23 0.49 -8.05
CA GLU A 436 24.69 -0.60 -7.23
C GLU A 436 25.65 -1.80 -7.07
N ILE A 437 26.91 -1.51 -6.78
CA ILE A 437 27.95 -2.53 -6.69
C ILE A 437 27.91 -3.15 -5.30
N THR A 438 27.66 -4.45 -5.20
CA THR A 438 27.80 -5.17 -3.93
C THR A 438 29.28 -5.31 -3.59
N VAL A 439 29.71 -4.65 -2.51
CA VAL A 439 31.12 -4.56 -2.11
C VAL A 439 31.46 -5.44 -0.90
N ALA A 440 30.45 -5.88 -0.15
CA ALA A 440 30.59 -6.91 0.87
C ALA A 440 29.28 -7.70 1.04
N GLU A 441 29.41 -9.00 1.32
CA GLU A 441 28.29 -9.88 1.69
C GLU A 441 28.71 -10.74 2.89
N ASN A 442 27.72 -11.19 3.66
CA ASN A 442 27.91 -12.03 4.85
C ASN A 442 28.87 -11.43 5.90
N LEU A 443 28.95 -10.10 5.97
CA LEU A 443 29.84 -9.41 6.89
C LEU A 443 29.31 -9.49 8.32
N LYS A 444 30.17 -9.84 9.29
CA LYS A 444 29.81 -9.87 10.72
C LYS A 444 30.12 -8.58 11.47
N GLU A 445 31.16 -7.88 11.02
CA GLU A 445 31.60 -6.63 11.65
C GLU A 445 30.68 -5.48 11.27
N CYS A 446 30.40 -4.57 12.21
CA CYS A 446 29.65 -3.34 11.91
C CYS A 446 30.53 -2.23 11.33
N LYS A 447 31.44 -2.61 10.44
CA LYS A 447 32.43 -1.73 9.80
C LYS A 447 32.83 -2.29 8.44
N PHE A 448 32.93 -1.41 7.46
CA PHE A 448 33.47 -1.73 6.14
C PHE A 448 34.39 -0.61 5.66
N THR A 449 35.50 -0.96 5.00
CA THR A 449 36.47 0.01 4.49
C THR A 449 36.88 -0.34 3.08
N GLU A 450 37.03 0.68 2.23
CA GLU A 450 37.55 0.50 0.87
C GLU A 450 38.22 1.77 0.35
N THR A 451 39.09 1.60 -0.65
CA THR A 451 39.82 2.70 -1.30
C THR A 451 39.31 2.89 -2.72
N HIS A 452 39.06 4.15 -3.08
CA HIS A 452 38.48 4.55 -4.37
C HIS A 452 39.54 4.99 -5.38
N PRO A 453 39.22 4.95 -6.69
CA PRO A 453 40.03 5.60 -7.72
C PRO A 453 40.20 7.11 -7.48
N GLU A 454 41.13 7.73 -8.22
CA GLU A 454 41.39 9.16 -8.15
C GLU A 454 40.28 10.02 -8.77
N ASP A 455 39.44 9.41 -9.62
CA ASP A 455 38.30 10.09 -10.23
C ASP A 455 37.34 10.55 -9.13
N MET A 456 36.97 11.83 -9.20
CA MET A 456 35.99 12.38 -8.29
C MET A 456 34.66 11.66 -8.50
N THR A 457 34.03 11.20 -7.41
CA THR A 457 32.76 10.47 -7.44
C THR A 457 32.03 10.67 -6.12
N ARG A 458 30.71 10.79 -6.18
CA ARG A 458 29.85 10.76 -4.98
C ARG A 458 29.57 9.31 -4.59
N TYR A 459 29.91 8.96 -3.36
CA TYR A 459 29.63 7.66 -2.77
C TYR A 459 28.50 7.73 -1.73
N VAL A 460 27.64 6.73 -1.81
CA VAL A 460 26.59 6.40 -0.83
C VAL A 460 26.60 4.89 -0.68
N TYR A 461 26.30 4.40 0.52
CA TYR A 461 26.20 2.97 0.78
C TYR A 461 24.84 2.62 1.34
N THR A 462 24.32 1.46 0.97
CA THR A 462 23.30 0.79 1.76
C THR A 462 23.94 -0.30 2.62
N VAL A 463 23.42 -0.46 3.83
CA VAL A 463 23.73 -1.60 4.70
C VAL A 463 22.43 -2.32 4.98
N THR A 464 22.34 -3.58 4.53
CA THR A 464 21.19 -4.45 4.74
C THR A 464 21.52 -5.46 5.83
N SER A 465 20.67 -5.54 6.85
CA SER A 465 20.76 -6.60 7.86
C SER A 465 20.26 -7.92 7.28
N MET A 466 20.95 -9.01 7.57
CA MET A 466 20.68 -10.33 7.01
C MET A 466 20.58 -11.37 8.13
N TYR A 467 19.66 -12.33 8.00
CA TYR A 467 19.57 -13.49 8.87
C TYR A 467 19.25 -14.76 8.07
N ASN A 468 20.06 -15.81 8.24
CA ASN A 468 19.94 -17.09 7.50
C ASN A 468 19.73 -16.93 5.98
N GLY A 469 20.46 -15.99 5.36
CA GLY A 469 20.40 -15.73 3.92
C GLY A 469 19.17 -14.96 3.44
N LYS A 470 18.29 -14.52 4.35
CA LYS A 470 17.15 -13.64 4.04
C LYS A 470 17.50 -12.18 4.37
N GLU A 471 17.06 -11.28 3.51
CA GLU A 471 17.19 -9.83 3.70
C GLU A 471 16.19 -9.36 4.77
N GLY A 472 16.68 -8.73 5.83
CA GLY A 472 15.88 -7.88 6.70
C GLY A 472 15.82 -6.46 6.14
N ASP A 473 15.66 -5.49 7.04
CA ASP A 473 15.61 -4.08 6.63
C ASP A 473 17.02 -3.50 6.42
N TRP A 474 17.05 -2.35 5.76
CA TRP A 474 18.28 -1.68 5.32
C TRP A 474 18.20 -0.17 5.49
N GLY A 475 19.35 0.50 5.47
CA GLY A 475 19.42 1.96 5.50
C GLY A 475 20.58 2.52 4.68
N PHE A 476 20.50 3.81 4.35
CA PHE A 476 21.57 4.54 3.64
C PHE A 476 22.57 5.18 4.59
N SER A 477 23.81 5.31 4.15
CA SER A 477 24.78 6.24 4.71
C SER A 477 24.51 7.68 4.30
N ASN A 478 25.22 8.64 4.91
CA ASN A 478 25.39 9.97 4.35
C ASN A 478 26.13 9.93 2.99
N ASN A 479 26.04 11.02 2.24
CA ASN A 479 26.76 11.23 0.98
C ASN A 479 28.19 11.74 1.24
N LEU A 480 29.17 11.29 0.45
CA LEU A 480 30.51 11.87 0.39
C LEU A 480 30.99 12.00 -1.06
N ILE A 481 31.69 13.07 -1.40
CA ILE A 481 32.37 13.22 -2.68
C ILE A 481 33.85 12.95 -2.44
N ILE A 482 34.41 11.95 -3.12
CA ILE A 482 35.79 11.51 -2.95
C ILE A 482 36.47 11.45 -4.30
N GLY A 483 37.72 11.89 -4.35
CA GLY A 483 38.59 11.88 -5.50
C GLY A 483 39.67 12.95 -5.35
N THR A 484 40.47 13.10 -6.40
CA THR A 484 41.51 14.13 -6.47
C THR A 484 40.95 15.44 -7.06
N PRO A 485 41.56 16.60 -6.76
CA PRO A 485 41.13 17.87 -7.35
C PRO A 485 41.27 17.87 -8.88
N LEU A 486 40.30 18.47 -9.57
CA LEU A 486 40.29 18.57 -11.04
C LEU A 486 41.47 19.39 -11.55
N THR A 487 41.94 19.07 -12.75
CA THR A 487 43.04 19.78 -13.41
C THR A 487 42.57 20.38 -14.73
N PRO A 488 42.69 21.70 -14.95
CA PRO A 488 42.32 22.32 -16.23
C PRO A 488 43.19 21.84 -17.41
N PRO A 489 42.68 21.78 -18.65
CA PRO A 489 41.32 22.18 -19.02
C PRO A 489 40.28 21.10 -18.69
N TYR A 490 39.09 21.51 -18.24
CA TYR A 490 37.95 20.62 -18.02
C TYR A 490 36.61 21.36 -18.23
N GLY A 491 35.52 20.61 -18.21
CA GLY A 491 34.15 21.13 -18.24
C GLY A 491 33.45 20.91 -19.58
N GLY A 492 32.31 21.59 -19.76
CA GLY A 492 31.44 21.47 -20.92
C GLY A 492 29.96 21.46 -20.52
N MET A 493 29.13 20.91 -21.41
CA MET A 493 27.74 20.59 -21.10
C MET A 493 27.67 19.48 -20.04
N PHE A 494 26.74 19.60 -19.10
CA PHE A 494 26.38 18.46 -18.25
C PHE A 494 25.81 17.34 -19.13
N THR A 495 26.30 16.13 -18.96
CA THR A 495 25.81 14.97 -19.71
C THR A 495 24.59 14.35 -19.03
N ASP A 496 24.57 14.34 -17.69
CA ASP A 496 23.46 13.90 -16.86
C ASP A 496 23.45 14.67 -15.51
N PRO A 497 22.42 14.48 -14.65
CA PRO A 497 22.31 15.21 -13.38
C PRO A 497 23.49 14.99 -12.41
N ALA A 498 24.17 13.83 -12.47
CA ALA A 498 25.30 13.53 -11.61
C ALA A 498 26.45 14.51 -11.82
N ASP A 499 26.67 14.99 -13.06
CA ASP A 499 27.71 15.96 -13.38
C ASP A 499 27.56 17.30 -12.63
N MET A 500 26.36 17.61 -12.17
CA MET A 500 26.10 18.77 -11.31
C MET A 500 25.98 18.34 -9.85
N LEU A 501 25.00 17.48 -9.54
CA LEU A 501 24.57 17.18 -8.16
C LEU A 501 25.62 16.42 -7.35
N ASN A 502 26.57 15.74 -8.00
CA ASN A 502 27.61 14.98 -7.32
C ASN A 502 28.93 15.74 -7.19
N TYR A 503 29.09 16.88 -7.86
CA TYR A 503 30.38 17.58 -7.91
C TYR A 503 30.30 19.00 -7.34
N TYR A 504 29.21 19.70 -7.62
CA TYR A 504 28.99 21.05 -7.14
C TYR A 504 28.39 21.06 -5.73
N THR A 505 28.80 22.02 -4.92
CA THR A 505 28.14 22.33 -3.65
C THR A 505 27.01 23.28 -3.91
N LEU A 506 25.79 22.88 -3.56
CA LEU A 506 24.57 23.68 -3.69
C LEU A 506 24.16 24.14 -2.30
N LEU A 507 24.03 25.45 -2.10
CA LEU A 507 23.70 26.05 -0.80
C LEU A 507 22.46 26.92 -0.95
N ASP A 508 21.41 26.56 -0.21
CA ASP A 508 20.30 27.44 0.14
C ASP A 508 20.76 28.31 1.32
N SER A 509 21.29 29.50 1.03
CA SER A 509 21.95 30.32 2.08
C SER A 509 20.94 31.15 2.87
N ASN A 510 19.82 31.54 2.24
CA ASN A 510 18.77 32.33 2.89
C ASN A 510 17.71 31.47 3.61
N GLY A 511 17.81 30.13 3.50
CA GLY A 511 16.96 29.14 4.15
C GLY A 511 15.51 29.22 3.71
N ASP A 512 15.26 29.49 2.43
CA ASP A 512 13.91 29.65 1.89
C ASP A 512 13.35 28.40 1.19
N GLY A 513 14.15 27.34 1.06
CA GLY A 513 13.78 26.08 0.44
C GLY A 513 14.00 26.05 -1.08
N TYR A 514 14.54 27.12 -1.69
CA TYR A 514 14.93 27.19 -3.09
C TYR A 514 16.46 27.19 -3.23
N CYS A 515 16.96 26.53 -4.28
CA CYS A 515 18.38 26.49 -4.59
C CYS A 515 18.54 26.08 -6.07
N TRP A 516 19.78 26.05 -6.54
CA TRP A 516 20.14 25.47 -7.83
C TRP A 516 19.67 24.01 -7.93
N GLY A 517 19.04 23.67 -9.05
CA GLY A 517 18.65 22.33 -9.45
C GLY A 517 19.17 21.99 -10.85
N TYR A 518 18.82 20.81 -11.35
CA TYR A 518 19.20 20.36 -12.68
C TYR A 518 17.97 20.22 -13.58
N ASP A 519 17.98 20.86 -14.75
CA ASP A 519 16.97 20.64 -15.78
C ASP A 519 17.49 19.66 -16.85
N SER A 520 16.85 18.49 -16.96
CA SER A 520 17.26 17.44 -17.90
C SER A 520 16.96 17.77 -19.36
N ASN A 521 16.00 18.65 -19.64
CA ASN A 521 15.61 18.98 -21.01
C ASN A 521 16.68 19.84 -21.70
N THR A 522 17.23 20.79 -20.96
CA THR A 522 18.26 21.73 -21.44
C THR A 522 19.67 21.31 -21.03
N ARG A 523 19.80 20.34 -20.11
CA ARG A 523 21.06 19.85 -19.52
C ARG A 523 21.86 20.99 -18.88
N SER A 524 21.19 21.74 -18.02
CA SER A 524 21.73 22.93 -17.36
C SER A 524 21.44 22.93 -15.86
N ALA A 525 22.26 23.67 -15.12
CA ALA A 525 21.89 24.12 -13.79
C ALA A 525 20.76 25.16 -13.95
N VAL A 526 19.70 25.02 -13.16
CA VAL A 526 18.53 25.90 -13.17
C VAL A 526 18.28 26.43 -11.77
N TYR A 527 17.99 27.72 -11.65
CA TYR A 527 17.45 28.30 -10.42
C TYR A 527 16.00 28.72 -10.67
N ILE A 528 15.11 28.36 -9.75
CA ILE A 528 13.67 28.67 -9.82
C ILE A 528 13.39 29.79 -8.83
N PHE A 529 12.81 30.90 -9.29
CA PHE A 529 12.50 32.04 -8.44
C PHE A 529 11.62 31.70 -7.22
N ASN A 530 11.82 32.46 -6.15
CA ASN A 530 10.90 32.53 -5.02
C ASN A 530 9.97 33.74 -5.20
N GLN A 531 8.68 33.58 -4.92
CA GLN A 531 7.69 34.67 -5.02
C GLN A 531 7.85 35.73 -3.91
N ASN A 532 8.48 35.37 -2.79
CA ASN A 532 8.41 36.16 -1.55
C ASN A 532 9.76 36.71 -1.09
N LYS A 533 10.88 36.09 -1.48
CA LYS A 533 12.24 36.44 -1.06
C LYS A 533 13.18 36.53 -2.26
N ASP A 534 14.14 37.44 -2.15
CA ASP A 534 15.21 37.57 -3.13
C ASP A 534 16.17 36.37 -2.99
N ALA A 535 16.77 35.93 -4.08
CA ALA A 535 17.71 34.81 -4.12
C ALA A 535 19.04 35.16 -3.44
N ASP A 536 19.68 34.18 -2.79
CA ASP A 536 20.99 34.33 -2.13
C ASP A 536 21.76 32.98 -2.14
N ASP A 537 21.64 32.25 -3.25
CA ASP A 537 21.91 30.81 -3.29
C ASP A 537 23.06 30.46 -4.22
N TRP A 538 23.86 29.48 -3.79
CA TRP A 538 25.19 29.25 -4.36
C TRP A 538 25.29 27.88 -5.03
N MET A 539 25.97 27.86 -6.17
CA MET A 539 26.52 26.67 -6.79
C MET A 539 28.05 26.83 -6.87
N ILE A 540 28.78 26.13 -6.01
CA ILE A 540 30.24 26.23 -5.90
C ILE A 540 30.90 25.00 -6.51
N ALA A 541 31.94 25.23 -7.31
CA ALA A 541 32.68 24.20 -8.01
C ALA A 541 33.27 23.12 -7.08
N PRO A 542 33.63 21.94 -7.61
CA PRO A 542 34.52 21.01 -6.93
C PRO A 542 35.95 21.57 -6.74
N PRO A 543 36.82 20.89 -5.96
CA PRO A 543 38.22 21.29 -5.80
C PRO A 543 38.96 21.24 -7.13
N ILE A 544 39.66 22.32 -7.49
CA ILE A 544 40.41 22.45 -8.73
C ILE A 544 41.83 22.90 -8.43
N ASN A 545 42.82 22.27 -9.08
CA ASN A 545 44.22 22.66 -9.01
C ASN A 545 44.48 23.90 -9.87
N TYR A 546 45.00 24.96 -9.25
CA TYR A 546 45.53 26.15 -9.92
C TYR A 546 47.02 26.30 -9.64
N LYS A 547 47.73 26.91 -10.59
CA LYS A 547 49.16 27.21 -10.52
C LYS A 547 49.43 28.68 -10.75
N LYS A 548 50.34 29.24 -9.95
CA LYS A 548 50.85 30.60 -10.10
C LYS A 548 51.45 30.79 -11.49
N GLY A 549 51.14 31.93 -12.11
CA GLY A 549 51.67 32.31 -13.43
C GLY A 549 51.01 31.61 -14.62
N VAL A 550 49.99 30.76 -14.41
CA VAL A 550 49.14 30.22 -15.48
C VAL A 550 47.89 31.09 -15.61
N SER A 551 47.55 31.47 -16.83
CA SER A 551 46.30 32.19 -17.13
C SER A 551 45.19 31.21 -17.48
N TYR A 552 44.14 31.18 -16.66
CA TYR A 552 42.95 30.37 -16.88
C TYR A 552 41.82 31.24 -17.45
N MET A 553 40.87 30.61 -18.12
CA MET A 553 39.68 31.27 -18.68
C MET A 553 38.45 30.45 -18.32
N LEU A 554 37.64 30.96 -17.39
CA LEU A 554 36.33 30.38 -17.09
C LEU A 554 35.32 30.87 -18.12
N LYS A 555 34.65 29.94 -18.79
CA LYS A 555 33.60 30.18 -19.76
C LYS A 555 32.33 29.48 -19.34
N PHE A 556 31.20 30.11 -19.57
CA PHE A 556 29.89 29.50 -19.34
C PHE A 556 28.84 30.25 -20.16
N LYS A 557 27.68 29.63 -20.31
CA LYS A 557 26.51 30.23 -20.95
C LYS A 557 25.38 30.36 -19.94
N ALA A 558 24.68 31.47 -19.98
CA ALA A 558 23.50 31.67 -19.16
C ALA A 558 22.42 32.47 -19.89
N TYR A 559 21.16 32.21 -19.54
CA TYR A 559 20.02 33.01 -20.00
C TYR A 559 18.88 32.99 -18.97
N SER A 560 18.07 34.05 -18.98
CA SER A 560 16.81 34.11 -18.23
C SER A 560 15.66 33.57 -19.09
N SER A 561 14.73 32.82 -18.50
CA SER A 561 13.62 32.21 -19.26
C SER A 561 12.69 33.25 -19.88
N LEU A 562 12.48 34.41 -19.23
CA LEU A 562 11.69 35.52 -19.74
C LEU A 562 12.50 36.84 -19.78
N PRO A 563 12.66 37.48 -20.97
CA PRO A 563 13.37 38.75 -21.09
C PRO A 563 12.79 39.91 -20.26
N GLN A 564 11.50 39.87 -19.92
CA GLN A 564 10.84 40.92 -19.11
C GLN A 564 11.15 40.79 -17.62
N TYR A 565 11.66 39.64 -17.18
CA TYR A 565 12.06 39.34 -15.81
C TYR A 565 13.50 38.78 -15.84
N PRO A 566 14.51 39.62 -16.14
CA PRO A 566 15.88 39.16 -16.19
C PRO A 566 16.36 38.76 -14.78
N GLU A 567 16.90 37.55 -14.69
CA GLU A 567 17.58 37.03 -13.52
C GLU A 567 18.94 37.71 -13.35
N SER A 568 19.53 37.65 -12.15
CA SER A 568 20.86 38.19 -11.87
C SER A 568 21.73 37.21 -11.10
N MET A 569 23.04 37.30 -11.33
CA MET A 569 24.00 36.46 -10.63
C MET A 569 25.37 37.13 -10.58
N GLU A 570 26.21 36.67 -9.66
CA GLU A 570 27.64 36.95 -9.65
C GLU A 570 28.45 35.66 -9.78
N VAL A 571 29.67 35.79 -10.30
CA VAL A 571 30.65 34.71 -10.28
C VAL A 571 31.76 35.09 -9.31
N THR A 572 32.06 34.18 -8.41
CA THR A 572 33.01 34.37 -7.30
C THR A 572 34.15 33.38 -7.39
N PHE A 573 35.21 33.61 -6.61
CA PHE A 573 36.39 32.78 -6.54
C PHE A 573 36.99 32.76 -5.14
N GLY A 574 37.44 31.59 -4.69
CA GLY A 574 37.80 31.39 -3.31
C GLY A 574 38.64 30.16 -3.01
N LYS A 575 38.98 30.00 -1.73
CA LYS A 575 39.78 28.88 -1.20
C LYS A 575 38.94 27.76 -0.58
N GLY A 576 37.61 27.87 -0.63
CA GLY A 576 36.73 26.87 -0.07
C GLY A 576 35.32 26.91 -0.64
N ARG A 577 34.41 26.16 -0.01
CA ARG A 577 33.07 25.82 -0.56
C ARG A 577 31.93 26.40 0.26
N THR A 578 32.20 27.41 1.08
CA THR A 578 31.18 28.22 1.75
C THR A 578 31.18 29.65 1.17
N PRO A 579 30.10 30.42 1.34
CA PRO A 579 30.03 31.81 0.87
C PRO A 579 31.17 32.68 1.42
N GLU A 580 31.56 32.49 2.69
CA GLU A 580 32.63 33.26 3.33
C GLU A 580 34.02 32.96 2.75
N GLU A 581 34.21 31.74 2.23
CA GLU A 581 35.47 31.32 1.62
C GLU A 581 35.58 31.75 0.14
N GLN A 582 34.50 32.23 -0.45
CA GLN A 582 34.40 32.78 -1.81
C GLN A 582 34.73 34.28 -1.85
N SER A 583 35.96 34.62 -1.44
CA SER A 583 36.39 35.98 -1.10
C SER A 583 36.55 36.99 -2.26
N LEU A 584 36.54 36.56 -3.52
CA LEU A 584 36.76 37.42 -4.69
C LEU A 584 35.56 37.37 -5.64
N GLN A 585 34.94 38.53 -5.91
CA GLN A 585 33.97 38.66 -7.00
C GLN A 585 34.72 38.81 -8.34
N LEU A 586 34.55 37.84 -9.24
CA LEU A 586 35.15 37.87 -10.57
C LEU A 586 34.34 38.72 -11.55
N ILE A 587 33.01 38.62 -11.49
CA ILE A 587 32.07 39.43 -12.26
C ILE A 587 30.75 39.54 -11.51
N ASN A 588 30.09 40.69 -11.62
CA ASN A 588 28.70 40.88 -11.25
C ASN A 588 27.86 41.03 -12.53
N ILE A 589 26.80 40.24 -12.67
CA ILE A 589 25.90 40.23 -13.83
C ILE A 589 24.51 40.64 -13.33
N PRO A 590 24.21 41.96 -13.32
CA PRO A 590 22.98 42.47 -12.73
C PRO A 590 21.72 42.10 -13.53
N GLU A 591 21.87 41.77 -14.81
CA GLU A 591 20.80 41.26 -15.67
C GLU A 591 21.39 40.22 -16.65
N VAL A 592 20.94 38.98 -16.54
CA VAL A 592 21.21 37.91 -17.50
C VAL A 592 20.16 38.00 -18.61
N PRO A 593 20.55 38.24 -19.88
CA PRO A 593 19.58 38.41 -20.95
C PRO A 593 18.75 37.14 -21.19
N GLY A 594 17.50 37.32 -21.62
CA GLY A 594 16.71 36.21 -22.15
C GLY A 594 17.18 35.78 -23.55
N ALA A 595 17.00 34.49 -23.87
CA ALA A 595 17.36 33.93 -25.16
C ALA A 595 16.17 33.92 -26.13
N THR A 596 16.35 34.48 -27.32
CA THR A 596 15.36 34.48 -28.42
C THR A 596 16.05 34.11 -29.73
N GLU A 597 15.28 33.90 -30.81
CA GLU A 597 15.87 33.66 -32.14
C GLU A 597 16.75 34.84 -32.61
N GLU A 598 16.40 36.07 -32.22
CA GLU A 598 17.13 37.29 -32.57
C GLU A 598 18.28 37.61 -31.58
N ASN A 599 18.23 37.06 -30.36
CA ASN A 599 19.24 37.24 -29.32
C ASN A 599 19.71 35.88 -28.77
N PRO A 600 20.73 35.25 -29.37
CA PRO A 600 21.21 33.95 -28.94
C PRO A 600 21.79 34.01 -27.51
N VAL A 601 21.86 32.84 -26.86
CA VAL A 601 22.37 32.70 -25.49
C VAL A 601 23.75 33.36 -25.34
N THR A 602 23.92 34.14 -24.27
CA THR A 602 25.16 34.85 -23.98
C THR A 602 26.22 33.89 -23.43
N GLU A 603 27.42 33.91 -24.02
CA GLU A 603 28.61 33.24 -23.48
C GLU A 603 29.48 34.26 -22.74
N TYR A 604 29.78 33.97 -21.48
CA TYR A 604 30.66 34.76 -20.63
C TYR A 604 32.08 34.16 -20.65
N SER A 605 33.10 35.01 -20.53
CA SER A 605 34.51 34.61 -20.52
C SER A 605 35.29 35.45 -19.51
N ILE A 606 35.78 34.81 -18.46
CA ILE A 606 36.39 35.46 -17.31
C ILE A 606 37.84 34.96 -17.14
N PRO A 607 38.85 35.85 -17.22
CA PRO A 607 40.23 35.47 -16.94
C PRO A 607 40.44 35.25 -15.44
N ILE A 608 41.15 34.18 -15.07
CA ILE A 608 41.50 33.85 -13.68
C ILE A 608 43.01 33.64 -13.56
N THR A 609 43.60 34.21 -12.52
CA THR A 609 44.99 33.99 -12.10
C THR A 609 45.04 33.78 -10.59
N VAL A 610 46.02 33.01 -10.12
CA VAL A 610 46.25 32.78 -8.69
C VAL A 610 47.65 33.27 -8.27
N GLU A 611 47.74 33.73 -7.03
CA GLU A 611 49.00 34.22 -6.44
C GLU A 611 49.92 33.10 -5.95
N GLU A 612 49.35 31.93 -5.67
CA GLU A 612 50.03 30.74 -5.14
C GLU A 612 49.46 29.48 -5.79
N ASP A 613 50.28 28.43 -5.86
CA ASP A 613 49.81 27.10 -6.25
C ASP A 613 48.86 26.56 -5.17
N GLY A 614 47.74 25.97 -5.57
CA GLY A 614 46.79 25.43 -4.59
C GLY A 614 45.46 25.00 -5.19
N ILE A 615 44.57 24.60 -4.29
CA ILE A 615 43.19 24.23 -4.61
C ILE A 615 42.32 25.48 -4.45
N TYR A 616 41.54 25.79 -5.48
CA TYR A 616 40.60 26.90 -5.49
C TYR A 616 39.27 26.48 -6.11
N TYR A 617 38.28 27.34 -5.98
CA TYR A 617 36.88 27.09 -6.36
C TYR A 617 36.29 28.37 -6.94
N TYR A 618 35.55 28.27 -8.05
CA TYR A 618 34.63 29.33 -8.47
C TYR A 618 33.22 29.05 -7.97
N GLY A 619 32.46 30.10 -7.68
CA GLY A 619 31.05 30.03 -7.31
C GLY A 619 30.17 30.76 -8.31
N PHE A 620 28.95 30.26 -8.50
CA PHE A 620 27.86 30.99 -9.13
C PHE A 620 26.83 31.29 -8.03
N HIS A 621 26.64 32.57 -7.75
CA HIS A 621 25.73 33.04 -6.70
C HIS A 621 24.57 33.78 -7.35
N VAL A 622 23.35 33.29 -7.16
CA VAL A 622 22.15 33.93 -7.72
C VAL A 622 21.76 35.09 -6.81
N THR A 623 21.60 36.27 -7.41
CA THR A 623 21.27 37.52 -6.71
C THR A 623 19.94 38.10 -7.19
N SER A 624 19.13 37.29 -7.86
CA SER A 624 17.86 37.69 -8.47
C SER A 624 16.87 38.23 -7.45
N PRO A 625 16.11 39.28 -7.77
CA PRO A 625 15.00 39.70 -6.93
C PRO A 625 13.89 38.66 -6.94
N LYS A 626 13.06 38.66 -5.89
CA LYS A 626 11.86 37.83 -5.84
C LYS A 626 10.93 38.05 -7.02
N PHE A 627 10.06 37.08 -7.26
CA PHE A 627 9.00 37.16 -8.27
C PHE A 627 9.52 37.43 -9.70
N HIS A 628 10.69 36.86 -10.02
CA HIS A 628 11.19 36.78 -11.39
C HIS A 628 10.80 35.43 -12.01
N GLU A 629 11.74 34.70 -12.58
CA GLU A 629 11.52 33.53 -13.43
C GLU A 629 12.67 32.51 -13.27
N PHE A 630 13.08 31.79 -14.33
CA PHE A 630 14.11 30.77 -14.24
C PHE A 630 15.44 31.27 -14.82
N LEU A 631 16.53 31.06 -14.07
CA LEU A 631 17.89 31.27 -14.55
C LEU A 631 18.48 29.94 -14.99
N TYR A 632 18.97 29.87 -16.22
CA TYR A 632 19.67 28.69 -16.75
C TYR A 632 21.16 28.96 -16.92
N LEU A 633 22.00 28.01 -16.50
CA LEU A 633 23.46 28.07 -16.55
C LEU A 633 24.04 26.73 -17.04
N PHE A 634 24.86 26.76 -18.10
CA PHE A 634 25.40 25.55 -18.72
C PHE A 634 26.70 25.80 -19.49
N ASP A 635 27.26 24.74 -20.06
CA ASP A 635 28.49 24.77 -20.86
C ASP A 635 29.68 25.40 -20.12
N ILE A 636 29.82 25.05 -18.83
CA ILE A 636 30.82 25.59 -17.90
C ILE A 636 32.16 24.94 -18.20
N ARG A 637 33.14 25.72 -18.65
CA ARG A 637 34.48 25.26 -19.07
C ARG A 637 35.54 26.09 -18.39
N LEU A 638 36.59 25.45 -17.91
CA LEU A 638 37.80 26.13 -17.45
C LEU A 638 38.94 25.78 -18.39
N ASP A 639 39.30 26.72 -19.26
CA ASP A 639 40.38 26.56 -20.23
C ASP A 639 41.71 27.14 -19.68
N ILE A 640 42.82 26.72 -20.28
CA ILE A 640 44.12 27.37 -20.10
C ILE A 640 44.40 28.24 -21.33
N ALA A 641 44.72 29.51 -21.13
CA ALA A 641 45.11 30.39 -22.22
C ALA A 641 46.49 29.97 -22.76
N THR A 642 46.53 29.28 -23.90
CA THR A 642 47.79 29.03 -24.61
C THR A 642 48.23 30.32 -25.30
N GLY A 643 49.19 31.02 -24.71
CA GLY A 643 49.62 32.38 -25.06
C GLY A 643 50.26 32.62 -26.45
N VAL A 644 49.97 31.83 -27.48
CA VAL A 644 50.52 32.02 -28.83
C VAL A 644 49.40 32.27 -29.84
N LYS A 645 48.95 33.52 -29.95
CA LYS A 645 48.02 33.97 -31.01
C LYS A 645 48.73 34.55 -32.23
N THR A 646 49.93 35.10 -32.02
CA THR A 646 50.77 35.65 -33.09
C THR A 646 52.23 35.36 -32.80
N VAL A 647 52.96 34.82 -33.77
CA VAL A 647 54.42 34.68 -33.73
C VAL A 647 55.02 35.60 -34.78
N LYS A 648 55.92 36.51 -34.35
CA LYS A 648 56.72 37.35 -35.24
C LYS A 648 58.16 36.84 -35.24
N SER A 649 58.70 36.61 -36.43
CA SER A 649 60.13 36.33 -36.64
C SER A 649 60.77 37.61 -37.18
N ASN A 650 61.81 38.14 -36.51
CA ASN A 650 62.65 39.32 -36.86
C ASN A 650 62.43 39.89 -38.28
N ASP A 651 61.29 40.55 -38.48
CA ASP A 651 60.80 41.14 -39.74
C ASP A 651 60.59 40.21 -40.97
N CYS A 652 60.73 38.89 -40.84
CA CYS A 652 60.63 37.96 -41.99
C CYS A 652 59.21 37.44 -42.27
N ILE A 653 58.47 37.04 -41.22
CA ILE A 653 57.09 36.54 -41.33
C ILE A 653 56.26 36.88 -40.09
N THR A 654 54.95 37.03 -40.27
CA THR A 654 53.96 37.09 -39.16
C THR A 654 53.01 35.91 -39.29
N ILE A 655 52.95 35.05 -38.26
CA ILE A 655 52.03 33.92 -38.20
C ILE A 655 50.92 34.26 -37.20
N SER A 656 49.67 34.15 -37.62
CA SER A 656 48.47 34.36 -36.81
C SER A 656 47.57 33.13 -36.88
N THR A 657 46.93 32.77 -35.77
CA THR A 657 46.02 31.60 -35.73
C THR A 657 44.62 31.99 -35.29
N SER A 658 43.61 31.34 -35.88
CA SER A 658 42.22 31.38 -35.45
C SER A 658 41.64 29.96 -35.42
N LYS A 659 40.35 29.82 -35.07
CA LYS A 659 39.70 28.51 -34.98
C LYS A 659 39.86 27.73 -36.28
N ASN A 660 40.54 26.60 -36.19
CA ASN A 660 40.93 25.70 -37.26
C ASN A 660 41.65 26.37 -38.44
N ASN A 661 42.44 27.42 -38.21
CA ASN A 661 43.01 28.18 -39.31
C ASN A 661 44.36 28.84 -38.96
N ILE A 662 45.26 28.87 -39.94
CA ILE A 662 46.53 29.58 -39.89
C ILE A 662 46.60 30.65 -40.99
N VAL A 663 47.06 31.84 -40.63
CA VAL A 663 47.34 32.94 -41.55
C VAL A 663 48.82 33.31 -41.41
N ILE A 664 49.55 33.34 -42.52
CA ILE A 664 50.96 33.71 -42.55
C ILE A 664 51.14 34.87 -43.52
N GLN A 665 51.68 35.99 -43.03
CA GLN A 665 52.16 37.09 -43.85
C GLN A 665 53.66 36.89 -44.09
N ASN A 666 54.06 36.81 -45.35
CA ASN A 666 55.41 36.49 -45.81
C ASN A 666 55.91 37.58 -46.78
N PRO A 667 56.13 38.82 -46.29
CA PRO A 667 56.38 40.00 -47.13
C PRO A 667 57.61 39.85 -48.05
N HIS A 668 58.55 38.97 -47.71
CA HIS A 668 59.78 38.74 -48.47
C HIS A 668 59.72 37.53 -49.42
N MET A 669 58.56 36.87 -49.55
CA MET A 669 58.38 35.69 -50.40
C MET A 669 59.36 34.54 -50.10
N ALA A 670 59.74 34.39 -48.82
CA ALA A 670 60.59 33.29 -48.39
C ALA A 670 59.86 31.95 -48.57
N LYS A 671 60.61 30.86 -48.78
CA LYS A 671 60.03 29.51 -48.84
C LYS A 671 59.60 29.09 -47.45
N ILE A 672 58.29 28.98 -47.23
CA ILE A 672 57.71 28.55 -45.96
C ILE A 672 57.22 27.12 -46.08
N SER A 673 57.53 26.26 -45.11
CA SER A 673 57.03 24.89 -45.02
C SER A 673 56.29 24.68 -43.69
N ILE A 674 55.11 24.07 -43.75
CA ILE A 674 54.28 23.76 -42.58
C ILE A 674 54.27 22.24 -42.37
N TYR A 675 54.50 21.80 -41.14
CA TYR A 675 54.48 20.40 -40.74
C TYR A 675 53.52 20.18 -39.57
N THR A 676 53.00 18.97 -39.44
CA THR A 676 52.42 18.46 -38.19
C THR A 676 53.52 18.23 -37.15
N SER A 677 53.16 18.07 -35.87
CA SER A 677 54.11 17.81 -34.78
C SER A 677 54.89 16.49 -34.89
N ASP A 678 54.37 15.51 -35.62
CA ASP A 678 55.03 14.23 -35.94
C ASP A 678 55.94 14.30 -37.18
N GLY A 679 56.03 15.49 -37.83
CA GLY A 679 56.97 15.76 -38.92
C GLY A 679 56.43 15.55 -40.33
N MET A 680 55.14 15.26 -40.51
CA MET A 680 54.52 15.18 -41.84
C MET A 680 54.40 16.59 -42.45
N LEU A 681 54.87 16.75 -43.69
CA LEU A 681 54.75 18.00 -44.42
C LEU A 681 53.28 18.21 -44.86
N ILE A 682 52.71 19.35 -44.49
CA ILE A 682 51.34 19.74 -44.83
C ILE A 682 51.32 20.58 -46.09
N ASP A 683 52.24 21.56 -46.18
CA ASP A 683 52.30 22.47 -47.32
C ASP A 683 53.65 23.18 -47.43
N THR A 684 53.91 23.75 -48.59
CA THR A 684 55.04 24.64 -48.84
C THR A 684 54.66 25.73 -49.84
N PHE A 685 54.97 26.98 -49.52
CA PHE A 685 54.50 28.15 -50.28
C PHE A 685 55.54 29.29 -50.26
N THR A 686 55.37 30.28 -51.14
CA THR A 686 56.26 31.47 -51.27
C THR A 686 55.50 32.78 -51.43
N GLU A 687 54.18 32.73 -51.45
CA GLU A 687 53.28 33.87 -51.62
C GLU A 687 53.40 34.84 -50.44
N THR A 688 53.09 36.12 -50.68
CA THR A 688 53.17 37.18 -49.66
C THR A 688 52.15 37.04 -48.54
N ALA A 689 51.07 36.29 -48.78
CA ALA A 689 50.10 35.92 -47.77
C ALA A 689 49.64 34.48 -48.03
N TYR A 690 49.42 33.76 -46.93
CA TYR A 690 48.98 32.38 -46.94
C TYR A 690 47.90 32.18 -45.89
N ASN A 691 46.86 31.45 -46.25
CA ASN A 691 45.73 31.16 -45.38
C ASN A 691 45.30 29.71 -45.57
N ARG A 692 45.21 28.94 -44.49
CA ARG A 692 44.84 27.52 -44.57
C ARG A 692 44.08 27.04 -43.35
N PHE A 693 43.00 26.33 -43.64
CA PHE A 693 42.28 25.55 -42.64
C PHE A 693 43.12 24.36 -42.17
N LEU A 694 43.29 24.22 -40.87
CA LEU A 694 44.00 23.13 -40.21
C LEU A 694 43.22 22.74 -38.96
N LYS A 695 43.10 21.44 -38.69
CA LYS A 695 42.42 20.97 -37.46
C LYS A 695 43.16 21.43 -36.21
N SER A 696 42.47 21.46 -35.07
CA SER A 696 43.09 21.72 -33.78
C SER A 696 44.32 20.83 -33.56
N GLY A 697 45.47 21.42 -33.21
CA GLY A 697 46.72 20.67 -33.10
C GLY A 697 47.97 21.53 -33.06
N ILE A 698 49.11 20.87 -32.88
CA ILE A 698 50.44 21.49 -32.89
C ILE A 698 51.04 21.37 -34.30
N TYR A 699 51.51 22.49 -34.82
CA TYR A 699 52.14 22.61 -36.13
C TYR A 699 53.52 23.27 -36.03
N ILE A 700 54.38 22.94 -36.97
CA ILE A 700 55.73 23.50 -37.09
C ILE A 700 55.81 24.29 -38.41
N VAL A 701 56.10 25.59 -38.34
CA VAL A 701 56.31 26.44 -39.51
C VAL A 701 57.80 26.76 -39.64
N ARG A 702 58.38 26.54 -40.81
CA ARG A 702 59.80 26.81 -41.11
C ARG A 702 59.93 27.82 -42.24
N ASP A 703 60.78 28.83 -42.05
CA ASP A 703 61.10 29.85 -43.07
C ASP A 703 62.50 29.67 -43.69
N GLY A 704 63.11 28.50 -43.48
CA GLY A 704 64.48 28.17 -43.90
C GLY A 704 65.56 28.54 -42.89
N SER A 705 65.38 29.62 -42.13
CA SER A 705 66.34 30.10 -41.11
C SER A 705 65.87 29.87 -39.67
N SER A 706 64.55 29.81 -39.48
CA SER A 706 63.88 29.72 -38.20
C SER A 706 62.80 28.64 -38.21
N THR A 707 62.47 28.13 -37.03
CA THR A 707 61.40 27.15 -36.81
C THR A 707 60.47 27.65 -35.72
N HIS A 708 59.18 27.71 -36.02
CA HIS A 708 58.14 28.20 -35.14
C HIS A 708 57.17 27.08 -34.80
N LYS A 709 56.95 26.86 -33.50
CA LYS A 709 55.90 25.96 -33.01
C LYS A 709 54.62 26.75 -32.81
N ILE A 710 53.55 26.33 -33.48
CA ILE A 710 52.27 27.01 -33.54
C ILE A 710 51.18 26.07 -33.06
N ILE A 711 50.19 26.59 -32.33
CA ILE A 711 49.03 25.84 -31.87
C ILE A 711 47.81 26.40 -32.59
N ILE A 712 47.05 25.53 -33.24
CA ILE A 712 45.78 25.88 -33.88
C ILE A 712 44.65 25.32 -33.01
N GLN A 713 43.64 26.16 -32.74
CA GLN A 713 42.50 25.85 -31.86
C GLN A 713 41.33 25.24 -32.59
#